data_AF-R6NGJ0-F1
#
_entry.id   AF-R6NGJ0-F1
#
_cell.length_a   1.000
_cell.length_b   1.000
_cell.length_c   1.000
_cell.angle_alpha   90.00
_cell.angle_beta   90.00
_cell.angle_gamma   90.00
#
_symmetry.space_group_name_H-M   'P 1'
#
loop_
_entity.id
_entity.type
_entity.pdbx_description
1 polymer ?
#
loop_
_entity_poly.entity_id
_entity_poly.type
_entity_poly.pdbx_seq_one_letter_code
_entity_poly.pdbx_strand_id
1 'polypeptide(L)'
;MKEYITLTVDGKSVKIEKGSTLLEAARKAGADIPTLCHDERVKPYGACGMCVVECKGSPKLMRSCAIEAADGMEIITESDRINRARRFSLEMLLSDHTGDCKAPCSLACPAGTDCQGYVGLIANGENAQALSVIKGRIPLPASIGRVCPHPCEKKCRRGLVEEPISIAALKAYAADRDLESGNIFMPEVAESTGKKVAIIGGGPGGISAAYYLAIKGHGVTVFDMMPKMGGMLRYGIPQYRLPKEVLDKELALVEKLGVEFRNNIKIGRDISLDMLNKEYNAVIAAPGAWSSTKMRVDGEDAEGVFGGIDFLRSVILGSPVDIGKRVAVCGGGNTAMDACRTAVRLGAEKVYIIYRRTRDEMPADALEIDEAQEEGVDFRFLTNPDKILTQDSKVCGIKLQIMELGEPDASGRRKPVPIEGKFETLEVDSVIMAIGQKPELSGFEELDRTSRGTISADESTFRTNISGVFAIGDATNKGADIAVSAIGEAQKSVAVVDSYLRGNIIGYKKPILVKREINKSDLADREHIARERMRVLPAEERKHSFDEVALGLTDEQARREASRCLECGCLDYYRCKLINYANKYNAEFERFAGQKSPANKDTGHKYILRDSGKCILCGLCVRVCSQVMGVGAIGLAGRGFTTVVSPEFYKSLGDSQCISCGQCVSLCPTGALVEKVPFKKNVPLREICTATHCTGCVAKCAINVFSNGNSITRCEPANGNIICTYGKFGLSKLANADKLKVCKSGGESISLERAAEVISKKAAHFFPSEIAVTVCESMTDNELEKAAELSKKLGCALVDMGNIDRDISADDCARFEKIFGTDFYIGANREKAASLGAVDSTAIDFSKIKAVISLGGKTPEGNFDFAAVQSANETGDVSLPLALSVECGGTLGKTEISPALNPTYSNEEIIEAITAKIK
;
A
#
# COMPACT_ATOMS: atom_id res chain seq x y z
N MET A 1 -52.43 -12.66 0.50
CA MET A 1 -52.17 -11.23 0.76
C MET A 1 -51.02 -11.15 1.75
N LYS A 2 -49.97 -10.37 1.46
CA LYS A 2 -48.90 -10.13 2.44
C LYS A 2 -49.44 -9.26 3.57
N GLU A 3 -49.41 -9.75 4.80
CA GLU A 3 -49.82 -9.02 6.00
C GLU A 3 -48.66 -8.13 6.43
N TYR A 4 -48.93 -6.87 6.80
CA TYR A 4 -47.91 -5.91 7.19
C TYR A 4 -48.13 -5.43 8.61
N ILE A 5 -47.03 -5.18 9.31
CA ILE A 5 -47.00 -4.61 10.65
C ILE A 5 -46.21 -3.30 10.63
N THR A 6 -46.46 -2.45 11.62
CA THR A 6 -45.81 -1.15 11.79
C THR A 6 -45.10 -1.10 13.14
N LEU A 7 -43.83 -0.69 13.13
CA LEU A 7 -43.02 -0.50 14.32
C LEU A 7 -42.18 0.77 14.20
N THR A 8 -41.63 1.24 15.31
CA THR A 8 -40.79 2.44 15.36
C THR A 8 -39.33 2.04 15.58
N VAL A 9 -38.43 2.55 14.74
CA VAL A 9 -36.96 2.35 14.83
C VAL A 9 -36.30 3.71 14.93
N ASP A 10 -35.63 4.00 16.06
CA ASP A 10 -34.95 5.29 16.31
C ASP A 10 -35.86 6.50 16.02
N GLY A 11 -37.13 6.40 16.43
CA GLY A 11 -38.17 7.42 16.21
C GLY A 11 -38.80 7.42 14.82
N LYS A 12 -38.34 6.59 13.88
CA LYS A 12 -38.93 6.46 12.53
C LYS A 12 -39.94 5.32 12.48
N SER A 13 -41.15 5.60 11.99
CA SER A 13 -42.15 4.55 11.72
C SER A 13 -41.77 3.77 10.46
N VAL A 14 -41.80 2.44 10.55
CA VAL A 14 -41.41 1.52 9.47
C VAL A 14 -42.49 0.46 9.31
N LYS A 15 -42.91 0.25 8.07
CA LYS A 15 -43.85 -0.81 7.69
C LYS A 15 -43.10 -2.01 7.11
N ILE A 16 -43.24 -3.19 7.68
CA ILE A 16 -42.60 -4.43 7.22
C ILE A 16 -43.61 -5.57 7.06
N GLU A 17 -43.22 -6.60 6.31
CA GLU A 17 -44.01 -7.81 6.18
C GLU A 17 -44.02 -8.56 7.53
N LYS A 18 -45.18 -9.09 7.92
CA LYS A 18 -45.32 -9.89 9.14
C LYS A 18 -44.45 -11.14 9.03
N GLY A 19 -43.69 -11.44 10.09
CA GLY A 19 -42.69 -12.50 10.11
C GLY A 19 -41.26 -12.01 9.84
N SER A 20 -41.08 -10.74 9.43
CA SER A 20 -39.74 -10.14 9.34
C SER A 20 -39.08 -9.99 10.71
N THR A 21 -37.75 -10.05 10.73
CA THR A 21 -36.98 -9.85 11.96
C THR A 21 -36.85 -8.36 12.33
N LEU A 22 -36.52 -8.07 13.59
CA LEU A 22 -36.18 -6.70 14.01
C LEU A 22 -34.95 -6.15 13.25
N LEU A 23 -34.03 -7.01 12.82
CA LEU A 23 -32.86 -6.60 12.02
C LEU A 23 -33.29 -6.13 10.62
N GLU A 24 -34.22 -6.84 9.98
CA GLU A 24 -34.78 -6.43 8.69
C GLU A 24 -35.55 -5.13 8.81
N ALA A 25 -36.35 -4.97 9.87
CA ALA A 25 -37.04 -3.72 10.18
C ALA A 25 -36.06 -2.56 10.36
N ALA A 26 -35.00 -2.76 11.13
CA ALA A 26 -33.99 -1.75 11.38
C ALA A 26 -33.24 -1.36 10.09
N ARG A 27 -32.83 -2.33 9.27
CA ARG A 27 -32.21 -2.07 7.97
C ARG A 27 -33.14 -1.31 7.03
N LYS A 28 -34.42 -1.66 7.00
CA LYS A 28 -35.43 -0.92 6.22
C LYS A 28 -35.63 0.51 6.71
N ALA A 29 -35.41 0.77 8.01
CA ALA A 29 -35.38 2.12 8.59
C ALA A 29 -34.13 2.94 8.23
N GLY A 30 -33.12 2.30 7.62
CA GLY A 30 -31.80 2.87 7.37
C GLY A 30 -30.84 2.77 8.57
N ALA A 31 -31.13 1.93 9.57
CA ALA A 31 -30.24 1.73 10.71
C ALA A 31 -29.14 0.69 10.40
N ASP A 32 -27.89 1.02 10.72
CA ASP A 32 -26.72 0.14 10.57
C ASP A 32 -26.48 -0.67 11.86
N ILE A 33 -27.10 -1.84 11.95
CA ILE A 33 -26.84 -2.79 13.05
C ILE A 33 -25.70 -3.73 12.68
N PRO A 34 -24.59 -3.77 13.45
CA PRO A 34 -23.45 -4.61 13.13
C PRO A 34 -23.77 -6.10 13.28
N THR A 35 -23.31 -6.90 12.31
CA THR A 35 -23.41 -8.36 12.34
C THR A 35 -22.14 -9.03 11.86
N LEU A 36 -21.70 -10.09 12.56
CA LEU A 36 -20.58 -10.95 12.16
C LEU A 36 -21.02 -12.36 11.74
N CYS A 37 -22.14 -12.88 12.27
CA CYS A 37 -22.58 -14.25 12.05
C CYS A 37 -23.92 -14.35 11.29
N HIS A 38 -24.29 -13.34 10.52
CA HIS A 38 -25.60 -13.27 9.86
C HIS A 38 -25.44 -13.16 8.33
N ASP A 39 -26.29 -13.90 7.64
CA ASP A 39 -26.58 -13.86 6.20
C ASP A 39 -28.08 -14.18 6.08
N GLU A 40 -28.77 -13.56 5.14
CA GLU A 40 -30.23 -13.68 4.98
C GLU A 40 -30.68 -15.09 4.53
N ARG A 41 -29.77 -15.87 3.92
CA ARG A 41 -30.06 -17.20 3.39
C ARG A 41 -29.92 -18.31 4.43
N VAL A 42 -29.45 -18.00 5.64
CA VAL A 42 -29.28 -18.99 6.73
C VAL A 42 -30.21 -18.68 7.89
N LYS A 43 -30.60 -19.73 8.63
CA LYS A 43 -31.43 -19.55 9.82
C LYS A 43 -30.74 -18.64 10.85
N PRO A 44 -31.50 -17.79 11.57
CA PRO A 44 -30.96 -16.98 12.65
C PRO A 44 -30.13 -17.78 13.66
N TYR A 45 -28.93 -17.28 13.95
CA TYR A 45 -28.02 -17.92 14.91
C TYR A 45 -27.75 -17.05 16.14
N GLY A 46 -27.61 -15.75 15.93
CA GLY A 46 -27.43 -14.77 17.01
C GLY A 46 -26.10 -14.83 17.77
N ALA A 47 -25.26 -15.85 17.62
CA ALA A 47 -24.12 -16.10 18.53
C ALA A 47 -23.12 -14.95 18.68
N CYS A 48 -22.86 -14.15 17.63
CA CYS A 48 -21.86 -13.08 17.71
C CYS A 48 -22.21 -11.93 18.67
N GLY A 49 -23.47 -11.78 19.08
CA GLY A 49 -23.87 -10.74 20.05
C GLY A 49 -23.88 -9.30 19.52
N MET A 50 -23.45 -9.04 18.29
CA MET A 50 -23.34 -7.69 17.74
C MET A 50 -24.69 -7.02 17.45
N CYS A 51 -25.69 -7.81 17.07
CA CYS A 51 -27.00 -7.32 16.60
C CYS A 51 -27.95 -6.87 17.73
N VAL A 52 -27.43 -6.60 18.93
CA VAL A 52 -28.26 -6.22 20.07
C VAL A 52 -28.92 -4.85 19.87
N VAL A 53 -30.19 -4.77 20.25
CA VAL A 53 -31.01 -3.55 20.26
C VAL A 53 -31.77 -3.43 21.58
N GLU A 54 -32.18 -2.22 21.91
CA GLU A 54 -33.14 -1.97 22.99
C GLU A 54 -34.55 -1.93 22.41
N CYS A 55 -35.53 -2.39 23.20
CA CYS A 55 -36.94 -2.19 22.92
C CYS A 55 -37.58 -1.57 24.14
N LYS A 56 -38.36 -0.52 23.92
CA LYS A 56 -39.08 0.17 24.98
C LYS A 56 -40.00 -0.81 25.70
N GLY A 57 -40.02 -0.71 27.04
CA GLY A 57 -40.76 -1.63 27.90
C GLY A 57 -40.05 -2.96 28.19
N SER A 58 -38.95 -3.29 27.50
CA SER A 58 -38.13 -4.47 27.82
C SER A 58 -36.89 -4.08 28.64
N PRO A 59 -36.66 -4.70 29.81
CA PRO A 59 -35.42 -4.49 30.56
C PRO A 59 -34.21 -5.21 29.93
N LYS A 60 -34.42 -6.09 28.94
CA LYS A 60 -33.35 -6.89 28.31
C LYS A 60 -33.01 -6.38 26.91
N LEU A 61 -31.73 -6.44 26.56
CA LEU A 61 -31.29 -6.27 25.17
C LEU A 61 -31.74 -7.47 24.33
N MET A 62 -32.26 -7.20 23.14
CA MET A 62 -32.75 -8.22 22.23
C MET A 62 -31.82 -8.40 21.04
N ARG A 63 -31.65 -9.65 20.58
CA ARG A 63 -30.87 -9.96 19.38
C ARG A 63 -31.75 -9.72 18.16
N SER A 64 -31.58 -8.58 17.50
CA SER A 64 -32.46 -8.17 16.41
C SER A 64 -32.54 -9.18 15.25
N CYS A 65 -31.48 -9.96 15.03
CA CYS A 65 -31.45 -10.96 13.94
C CYS A 65 -32.31 -12.21 14.19
N ALA A 66 -32.80 -12.42 15.41
CA ALA A 66 -33.48 -13.65 15.82
C ALA A 66 -34.88 -13.42 16.41
N ILE A 67 -35.27 -12.16 16.63
CA ILE A 67 -36.59 -11.80 17.15
C ILE A 67 -37.44 -11.31 15.99
N GLU A 68 -38.61 -11.91 15.83
CA GLU A 68 -39.64 -11.44 14.90
C GLU A 68 -40.18 -10.09 15.39
N ALA A 69 -40.34 -9.17 14.45
CA ALA A 69 -40.94 -7.88 14.73
C ALA A 69 -42.44 -8.05 15.00
N ALA A 70 -42.96 -7.29 15.96
CA ALA A 70 -44.39 -7.20 16.23
C ALA A 70 -44.88 -5.77 16.06
N ASP A 71 -46.17 -5.63 15.78
CA ASP A 71 -46.84 -4.34 15.63
C ASP A 71 -46.71 -3.52 16.93
N GLY A 72 -46.45 -2.23 16.78
CA GLY A 72 -46.31 -1.28 17.90
C GLY A 72 -44.99 -1.38 18.68
N MET A 73 -44.05 -2.25 18.31
CA MET A 73 -42.72 -2.25 18.93
C MET A 73 -41.98 -0.93 18.70
N GLU A 74 -41.19 -0.49 19.69
CA GLU A 74 -40.34 0.70 19.58
C GLU A 74 -38.91 0.31 19.94
N ILE A 75 -38.03 0.28 18.93
CA ILE A 75 -36.64 -0.16 19.06
C ILE A 75 -35.65 1.01 18.93
N ILE A 76 -34.60 0.93 19.74
CA ILE A 76 -33.45 1.85 19.71
C ILE A 76 -32.23 1.03 19.29
N THR A 77 -31.50 1.49 18.26
CA THR A 77 -30.40 0.74 17.65
C THR A 77 -29.01 1.18 18.12
N GLU A 78 -28.92 2.37 18.72
CA GLU A 78 -27.70 2.97 19.26
C GLU A 78 -27.95 3.59 20.64
N SER A 79 -27.15 3.19 21.63
CA SER A 79 -27.15 3.74 23.00
C SER A 79 -25.83 3.38 23.68
N ASP A 80 -25.47 4.07 24.76
CA ASP A 80 -24.29 3.69 25.57
C ASP A 80 -24.37 2.25 26.07
N ARG A 81 -25.57 1.78 26.42
CA ARG A 81 -25.80 0.43 26.91
C ARG A 81 -25.62 -0.60 25.79
N ILE A 82 -26.14 -0.34 24.60
CA ILE A 82 -25.94 -1.18 23.40
C ILE A 82 -24.46 -1.24 23.06
N ASN A 83 -23.77 -0.10 23.07
CA ASN A 83 -22.37 0.00 22.69
C ASN A 83 -21.44 -0.71 23.68
N ARG A 84 -21.73 -0.66 24.99
CA ARG A 84 -21.05 -1.49 25.99
C ARG A 84 -21.24 -2.99 25.74
N ALA A 85 -22.45 -3.42 25.38
CA ALA A 85 -22.73 -4.84 25.11
C ALA A 85 -22.03 -5.35 23.83
N ARG A 86 -22.01 -4.54 22.78
CA ARG A 86 -21.25 -4.81 21.53
C ARG A 86 -19.75 -4.88 21.79
N ARG A 87 -19.22 -3.92 22.54
CA ARG A 87 -17.81 -3.92 22.97
C ARG A 87 -17.46 -5.21 23.72
N PHE A 88 -18.25 -5.58 24.74
CA PHE A 88 -18.04 -6.83 25.48
C PHE A 88 -18.05 -8.07 24.56
N SER A 89 -19.00 -8.13 23.62
CA SER A 89 -19.08 -9.24 22.66
C SER A 89 -17.85 -9.32 21.76
N LEU A 90 -17.34 -8.17 21.30
CA LEU A 90 -16.09 -8.10 20.52
C LEU A 90 -14.90 -8.55 21.33
N GLU A 91 -14.74 -8.07 22.57
CA GLU A 91 -13.64 -8.44 23.46
C GLU A 91 -13.60 -9.96 23.71
N MET A 92 -14.77 -10.59 23.84
CA MET A 92 -14.89 -12.05 23.94
C MET A 92 -14.55 -12.79 22.65
N LEU A 93 -14.96 -12.27 21.48
CA LEU A 93 -14.62 -12.88 20.19
C LEU A 93 -13.12 -12.72 19.84
N LEU A 94 -12.51 -11.65 20.35
CA LEU A 94 -11.12 -11.29 20.10
C LEU A 94 -10.12 -12.02 20.98
N SER A 95 -10.52 -12.54 22.13
CA SER A 95 -9.63 -13.21 23.08
C SER A 95 -8.92 -14.43 22.49
N ASP A 96 -9.57 -15.09 21.52
CA ASP A 96 -9.07 -16.29 20.84
C ASP A 96 -8.37 -16.00 19.50
N HIS A 97 -8.43 -14.75 19.01
CA HIS A 97 -7.88 -14.39 17.71
C HIS A 97 -6.34 -14.25 17.79
N THR A 98 -5.62 -15.04 16.99
CA THR A 98 -4.14 -15.11 17.00
C THR A 98 -3.47 -14.67 15.70
N GLY A 99 -4.25 -14.41 14.63
CA GLY A 99 -3.70 -13.94 13.36
C GLY A 99 -3.28 -12.47 13.38
N ASP A 100 -2.13 -12.15 12.78
CA ASP A 100 -1.69 -10.76 12.60
C ASP A 100 -2.66 -9.97 11.72
N CYS A 101 -3.14 -8.82 12.20
CA CYS A 101 -3.94 -7.93 11.36
C CYS A 101 -3.12 -7.25 10.27
N LYS A 102 -1.91 -6.78 10.61
CA LYS A 102 -0.97 -6.12 9.69
C LYS A 102 0.42 -6.71 9.85
N ALA A 103 1.19 -6.68 8.76
CA ALA A 103 2.58 -7.12 8.78
C ALA A 103 3.43 -6.27 9.75
N PRO A 104 4.40 -6.86 10.46
CA PRO A 104 5.23 -6.15 11.43
C PRO A 104 6.05 -5.01 10.80
N CYS A 105 6.47 -5.16 9.54
CA CYS A 105 7.13 -4.10 8.78
C CYS A 105 6.21 -2.88 8.56
N SER A 106 4.92 -3.08 8.26
CA SER A 106 3.93 -2.00 8.13
C SER A 106 3.65 -1.30 9.47
N LEU A 107 3.67 -2.06 10.58
CA LEU A 107 3.50 -1.51 11.93
C LEU A 107 4.72 -0.73 12.42
N ALA A 108 5.91 -1.10 11.96
CA ALA A 108 7.17 -0.44 12.30
C ALA A 108 7.42 0.83 11.48
N CYS A 109 6.74 1.01 10.35
CA CYS A 109 6.82 2.25 9.58
C CYS A 109 6.08 3.39 10.32
N PRO A 110 6.75 4.51 10.65
CA PRO A 110 6.08 5.63 11.34
C PRO A 110 4.92 6.26 10.55
N ALA A 111 5.01 6.24 9.21
CA ALA A 111 3.93 6.65 8.30
C ALA A 111 2.81 5.59 8.14
N GLY A 112 3.00 4.39 8.69
CA GLY A 112 2.01 3.31 8.62
C GLY A 112 1.71 2.83 7.20
N THR A 113 2.69 2.93 6.29
CA THR A 113 2.58 2.43 4.92
C THR A 113 2.41 0.91 4.88
N ASP A 114 1.71 0.41 3.88
CA ASP A 114 1.47 -1.02 3.70
C ASP A 114 2.65 -1.69 2.99
N CYS A 115 3.73 -1.94 3.74
CA CYS A 115 4.95 -2.56 3.25
C CYS A 115 4.68 -3.91 2.56
N GLN A 116 3.83 -4.76 3.14
CA GLN A 116 3.47 -6.02 2.51
C GLN A 116 2.74 -5.80 1.18
N GLY A 117 1.76 -4.88 1.17
CA GLY A 117 0.96 -4.55 -0.01
C GLY A 117 1.81 -4.18 -1.21
N TYR A 118 2.60 -3.11 -1.10
CA TYR A 118 3.37 -2.62 -2.25
C TYR A 118 4.52 -3.56 -2.64
N VAL A 119 5.15 -4.25 -1.69
CA VAL A 119 6.19 -5.25 -2.01
C VAL A 119 5.58 -6.38 -2.82
N GLY A 120 4.43 -6.95 -2.42
CA GLY A 120 3.82 -8.01 -3.21
C GLY A 120 3.31 -7.53 -4.57
N LEU A 121 2.85 -6.28 -4.70
CA LEU A 121 2.51 -5.70 -6.00
C LEU A 121 3.73 -5.61 -6.94
N ILE A 122 4.90 -5.20 -6.43
CA ILE A 122 6.16 -5.24 -7.21
C ILE A 122 6.51 -6.68 -7.62
N ALA A 123 6.36 -7.65 -6.71
CA ALA A 123 6.58 -9.06 -7.04
C ALA A 123 5.63 -9.58 -8.14
N ASN A 124 4.44 -8.97 -8.25
CA ASN A 124 3.43 -9.27 -9.26
C ASN A 124 3.61 -8.45 -10.56
N GLY A 125 4.58 -7.53 -10.63
CA GLY A 125 4.81 -6.64 -11.77
C GLY A 125 3.90 -5.41 -11.84
N GLU A 126 3.12 -5.14 -10.80
CA GLU A 126 2.12 -4.07 -10.72
C GLU A 126 2.73 -2.79 -10.10
N ASN A 127 3.75 -2.23 -10.75
CA ASN A 127 4.56 -1.13 -10.21
C ASN A 127 3.73 0.15 -9.94
N ALA A 128 2.78 0.50 -10.82
CA ALA A 128 1.95 1.69 -10.66
C ALA A 128 1.01 1.58 -9.44
N GLN A 129 0.44 0.39 -9.23
CA GLN A 129 -0.42 0.06 -8.10
C GLN A 129 0.41 0.04 -6.80
N ALA A 130 1.62 -0.54 -6.86
CA ALA A 130 2.56 -0.49 -5.74
C ALA A 130 2.83 0.96 -5.32
N LEU A 131 3.07 1.83 -6.29
CA LEU A 131 3.26 3.25 -6.02
C LEU A 131 2.00 3.91 -5.44
N SER A 132 0.81 3.63 -5.96
CA SER A 132 -0.45 4.16 -5.41
C SER A 132 -0.60 3.82 -3.92
N VAL A 133 -0.26 2.58 -3.53
CA VAL A 133 -0.22 2.15 -2.12
C VAL A 133 0.79 2.98 -1.31
N ILE A 134 1.97 3.25 -1.88
CA ILE A 134 3.00 4.07 -1.22
C ILE A 134 2.55 5.53 -1.09
N LYS A 135 2.13 6.18 -2.18
CA LYS A 135 1.69 7.60 -2.25
C LYS A 135 0.44 7.87 -1.40
N GLY A 136 -0.35 6.85 -1.09
CA GLY A 136 -1.43 6.94 -0.11
C GLY A 136 -0.95 7.19 1.33
N ARG A 137 0.35 7.03 1.62
CA ARG A 137 0.96 7.15 2.96
C ARG A 137 2.26 7.94 3.00
N ILE A 138 2.96 8.06 1.88
CA ILE A 138 4.25 8.73 1.76
C ILE A 138 4.20 9.57 0.47
N PRO A 139 4.00 10.89 0.55
CA PRO A 139 3.87 11.76 -0.63
C PRO A 139 5.18 11.95 -1.41
N LEU A 140 6.32 11.74 -0.74
CA LEU A 140 7.67 11.88 -1.30
C LEU A 140 8.39 10.51 -1.35
N PRO A 141 7.85 9.49 -2.03
CA PRO A 141 8.38 8.14 -1.97
C PRO A 141 9.78 7.96 -2.56
N ALA A 142 10.16 8.70 -3.61
CA ALA A 142 11.49 8.63 -4.22
C ALA A 142 12.55 9.18 -3.26
N SER A 143 12.27 10.32 -2.60
CA SER A 143 13.14 10.88 -1.58
C SER A 143 13.24 9.98 -0.35
N ILE A 144 12.11 9.52 0.17
CA ILE A 144 12.07 8.69 1.39
C ILE A 144 12.61 7.27 1.13
N GLY A 145 12.54 6.76 -0.09
CA GLY A 145 13.17 5.50 -0.48
C GLY A 145 14.69 5.53 -0.34
N ARG A 146 15.31 6.68 -0.58
CA ARG A 146 16.77 6.91 -0.51
C ARG A 146 17.28 7.17 0.91
N VAL A 147 16.53 7.91 1.72
CA VAL A 147 17.06 8.48 2.98
C VAL A 147 16.54 7.83 4.25
N CYS A 148 15.55 6.93 4.15
CA CYS A 148 14.91 6.32 5.31
C CYS A 148 15.85 5.29 5.98
N PRO A 149 16.07 5.35 7.30
CA PRO A 149 16.83 4.34 8.05
C PRO A 149 16.02 3.05 8.31
N HIS A 150 15.05 2.77 7.42
CA HIS A 150 14.30 1.53 7.26
C HIS A 150 13.92 0.77 8.56
N PRO A 151 13.21 1.39 9.53
CA PRO A 151 12.75 0.69 10.74
C PRO A 151 11.83 -0.51 10.43
N CYS A 152 11.19 -0.49 9.26
CA CYS A 152 10.40 -1.59 8.72
C CYS A 152 11.24 -2.86 8.45
N GLU A 153 12.49 -2.72 8.02
CA GLU A 153 13.40 -3.86 7.74
C GLU A 153 13.88 -4.50 9.04
N LYS A 154 14.12 -3.70 10.09
CA LYS A 154 14.47 -4.19 11.45
C LYS A 154 13.40 -5.09 12.08
N LYS A 155 12.14 -4.96 11.64
CA LYS A 155 11.01 -5.79 12.11
C LYS A 155 10.52 -6.78 11.05
N CYS A 156 11.24 -6.93 9.94
CA CYS A 156 10.87 -7.88 8.91
C CYS A 156 11.14 -9.32 9.37
N ARG A 157 10.10 -10.17 9.37
CA ARG A 157 10.22 -11.58 9.79
C ARG A 157 11.08 -12.42 8.85
N ARG A 158 11.35 -11.97 7.62
CA ARG A 158 12.36 -12.61 6.75
C ARG A 158 13.73 -12.60 7.43
N GLY A 159 14.02 -11.60 8.26
CA GLY A 159 15.20 -11.53 9.14
C GLY A 159 15.34 -12.68 10.16
N LEU A 160 14.28 -13.45 10.40
CA LEU A 160 14.31 -14.65 11.26
C LEU A 160 14.71 -15.91 10.48
N VAL A 161 14.53 -15.90 9.16
CA VAL A 161 14.97 -16.96 8.25
C VAL A 161 16.39 -16.66 7.80
N GLU A 162 16.63 -15.43 7.34
CA GLU A 162 17.86 -14.99 6.70
C GLU A 162 17.98 -13.45 6.74
N GLU A 163 18.33 -12.78 5.64
CA GLU A 163 18.33 -11.32 5.53
C GLU A 163 16.93 -10.74 5.28
N PRO A 164 16.61 -9.55 5.84
CA PRO A 164 15.33 -8.87 5.61
C PRO A 164 15.14 -8.48 4.13
N ILE A 165 13.89 -8.17 3.80
CA ILE A 165 13.53 -7.59 2.50
C ILE A 165 14.07 -6.16 2.41
N SER A 166 14.62 -5.76 1.25
CA SER A 166 15.03 -4.39 0.91
C SER A 166 13.82 -3.46 0.66
N ILE A 167 12.99 -3.29 1.69
CA ILE A 167 11.73 -2.52 1.65
C ILE A 167 11.95 -1.06 1.23
N ALA A 168 13.05 -0.43 1.66
CA ALA A 168 13.39 0.94 1.28
C ALA A 168 13.81 1.04 -0.20
N ALA A 169 14.68 0.14 -0.66
CA ALA A 169 15.11 0.07 -2.05
C ALA A 169 13.95 -0.16 -3.02
N LEU A 170 13.04 -1.08 -2.68
CA LEU A 170 11.84 -1.36 -3.47
C LEU A 170 10.90 -0.15 -3.56
N LYS A 171 10.85 0.68 -2.52
CA LYS A 171 10.09 1.93 -2.52
C LYS A 171 10.70 2.97 -3.45
N ALA A 172 12.03 3.15 -3.39
CA ALA A 172 12.75 4.03 -4.31
C ALA A 172 12.53 3.60 -5.76
N TYR A 173 12.73 2.31 -6.04
CA TYR A 173 12.48 1.71 -7.35
C TYR A 173 11.07 1.99 -7.89
N ALA A 174 10.02 1.74 -7.10
CA ALA A 174 8.64 1.96 -7.55
C ALA A 174 8.35 3.46 -7.83
N ALA A 175 8.97 4.36 -7.06
CA ALA A 175 8.83 5.80 -7.27
C ALA A 175 9.61 6.29 -8.48
N ASP A 176 10.83 5.79 -8.70
CA ASP A 176 11.67 6.18 -9.83
C ASP A 176 11.03 5.76 -11.16
N ARG A 177 10.45 4.55 -11.23
CA ARG A 177 9.70 4.08 -12.41
C ARG A 177 8.53 5.00 -12.77
N ASP A 178 7.85 5.59 -11.79
CA ASP A 178 6.77 6.56 -12.03
C ASP A 178 7.28 7.92 -12.47
N LEU A 179 8.39 8.38 -11.90
CA LEU A 179 9.03 9.63 -12.35
C LEU A 179 9.60 9.52 -13.77
N GLU A 180 9.90 8.31 -14.23
CA GLU A 180 10.42 8.00 -15.58
C GLU A 180 9.33 7.65 -16.60
N SER A 181 8.12 7.25 -16.16
CA SER A 181 7.08 6.68 -17.04
C SER A 181 6.47 7.68 -18.02
N GLY A 182 6.64 8.98 -17.79
CA GLY A 182 5.93 10.05 -18.50
C GLY A 182 4.45 10.18 -18.11
N ASN A 183 3.85 9.16 -17.47
CA ASN A 183 2.50 9.16 -16.92
C ASN A 183 2.56 9.07 -15.39
N ILE A 184 2.90 10.19 -14.76
CA ILE A 184 3.15 10.28 -13.33
C ILE A 184 1.82 10.15 -12.56
N PHE A 185 1.80 9.28 -11.55
CA PHE A 185 0.65 9.10 -10.67
C PHE A 185 0.26 10.40 -9.95
N MET A 186 -0.99 10.80 -10.14
CA MET A 186 -1.64 11.89 -9.42
C MET A 186 -2.87 11.35 -8.68
N PRO A 187 -3.04 11.68 -7.38
CA PRO A 187 -4.23 11.29 -6.63
C PRO A 187 -5.46 12.08 -7.09
N GLU A 188 -6.64 11.49 -6.93
CA GLU A 188 -7.90 12.19 -7.11
C GLU A 188 -8.09 13.26 -6.03
N VAL A 189 -8.49 14.45 -6.44
CA VAL A 189 -8.76 15.58 -5.56
C VAL A 189 -10.26 15.70 -5.33
N ALA A 190 -10.67 15.75 -4.06
CA ALA A 190 -12.06 15.95 -3.69
C ALA A 190 -12.55 17.36 -4.08
N GLU A 191 -13.88 17.52 -4.17
CA GLU A 191 -14.48 18.83 -4.42
C GLU A 191 -14.02 19.89 -3.43
N SER A 192 -13.92 21.13 -3.90
CA SER A 192 -13.44 22.23 -3.07
C SER A 192 -14.32 22.43 -1.84
N THR A 193 -13.68 22.49 -0.66
CA THR A 193 -14.36 22.74 0.61
C THR A 193 -14.58 24.23 0.87
N GLY A 194 -13.95 25.11 0.07
CA GLY A 194 -13.87 26.54 0.31
C GLY A 194 -13.05 26.94 1.54
N LYS A 195 -12.42 26.00 2.26
CA LYS A 195 -11.60 26.26 3.44
C LYS A 195 -10.13 26.45 3.06
N LYS A 196 -9.44 27.36 3.75
CA LYS A 196 -8.03 27.68 3.54
C LYS A 196 -7.19 27.28 4.73
N VAL A 197 -6.03 26.68 4.48
CA VAL A 197 -5.05 26.28 5.51
C VAL A 197 -3.68 26.86 5.20
N ALA A 198 -3.07 27.50 6.20
CA ALA A 198 -1.68 27.94 6.14
C ALA A 198 -0.77 26.91 6.81
N ILE A 199 0.37 26.61 6.20
CA ILE A 199 1.38 25.70 6.75
C ILE A 199 2.70 26.45 6.85
N ILE A 200 3.31 26.47 8.03
CA ILE A 200 4.59 27.13 8.28
C ILE A 200 5.69 26.08 8.32
N GLY A 201 6.53 26.04 7.29
CA GLY A 201 7.61 25.08 7.08
C GLY A 201 7.34 24.14 5.92
N GLY A 202 8.18 24.20 4.89
CA GLY A 202 8.17 23.37 3.69
C GLY A 202 9.00 22.09 3.81
N GLY A 203 9.19 21.58 5.02
CA GLY A 203 9.84 20.28 5.26
C GLY A 203 8.92 19.07 5.02
N PRO A 204 9.40 17.84 5.28
CA PRO A 204 8.63 16.61 5.04
C PRO A 204 7.25 16.59 5.70
N GLY A 205 7.15 17.09 6.94
CA GLY A 205 5.89 17.20 7.68
C GLY A 205 4.93 18.18 7.02
N GLY A 206 5.38 19.40 6.74
CA GLY A 206 4.55 20.44 6.12
C GLY A 206 4.10 20.11 4.70
N ILE A 207 5.01 19.63 3.85
CA ILE A 207 4.69 19.21 2.47
C ILE A 207 3.72 18.03 2.47
N SER A 208 3.89 17.07 3.38
CA SER A 208 2.94 15.96 3.49
C SER A 208 1.57 16.41 3.98
N ALA A 209 1.52 17.33 4.94
CA ALA A 209 0.27 17.91 5.39
C ALA A 209 -0.44 18.66 4.24
N ALA A 210 0.32 19.41 3.45
CA ALA A 210 -0.18 20.12 2.28
C ALA A 210 -0.78 19.17 1.24
N TYR A 211 -0.04 18.11 0.89
CA TYR A 211 -0.47 17.07 -0.04
C TYR A 211 -1.81 16.44 0.39
N TYR A 212 -1.94 16.01 1.64
CA TYR A 212 -3.18 15.37 2.10
C TYR A 212 -4.37 16.33 2.25
N LEU A 213 -4.12 17.59 2.61
CA LEU A 213 -5.18 18.61 2.71
C LEU A 213 -5.67 19.04 1.32
N ALA A 214 -4.78 19.18 0.35
CA ALA A 214 -5.13 19.47 -1.04
C ALA A 214 -6.01 18.37 -1.64
N ILE A 215 -5.64 17.09 -1.44
CA ILE A 215 -6.47 15.93 -1.86
C ILE A 215 -7.88 15.96 -1.25
N LYS A 216 -8.03 16.54 -0.05
CA LYS A 216 -9.33 16.69 0.63
C LYS A 216 -10.13 17.90 0.15
N GLY A 217 -9.65 18.65 -0.85
CA GLY A 217 -10.33 19.80 -1.44
C GLY A 217 -10.11 21.13 -0.71
N HIS A 218 -9.18 21.19 0.26
CA HIS A 218 -8.85 22.43 0.96
C HIS A 218 -7.82 23.24 0.17
N GLY A 219 -7.96 24.57 0.17
CA GLY A 219 -6.93 25.46 -0.37
C GLY A 219 -5.75 25.56 0.59
N VAL A 220 -4.52 25.31 0.13
CA VAL A 220 -3.34 25.25 0.99
C VAL A 220 -2.24 26.18 0.50
N THR A 221 -1.69 26.99 1.42
CA THR A 221 -0.48 27.78 1.20
C THR A 221 0.60 27.35 2.18
N VAL A 222 1.79 27.01 1.67
CA VAL A 222 2.97 26.66 2.47
C VAL A 222 3.96 27.80 2.45
N PHE A 223 4.38 28.25 3.63
CA PHE A 223 5.36 29.32 3.83
C PHE A 223 6.67 28.72 4.33
N ASP A 224 7.79 29.03 3.67
CA ASP A 224 9.11 28.57 4.10
C ASP A 224 10.13 29.72 4.09
N MET A 225 11.00 29.76 5.10
CA MET A 225 12.04 30.79 5.23
C MET A 225 13.17 30.63 4.22
N MET A 226 13.33 29.42 3.66
CA MET A 226 14.41 29.08 2.74
C MET A 226 14.04 29.37 1.29
N PRO A 227 15.02 29.45 0.36
CA PRO A 227 14.77 29.80 -1.04
C PRO A 227 13.93 28.79 -1.83
N LYS A 228 13.94 27.52 -1.42
CA LYS A 228 13.19 26.41 -2.01
C LYS A 228 12.62 25.48 -0.93
N MET A 229 11.45 24.89 -1.20
CA MET A 229 10.82 23.87 -0.36
C MET A 229 11.65 22.59 -0.24
N GLY A 230 11.44 21.83 0.83
CA GLY A 230 12.07 20.53 1.07
C GLY A 230 12.63 20.37 2.48
N GLY A 231 12.81 21.46 3.23
CA GLY A 231 13.39 21.45 4.58
C GLY A 231 14.68 20.62 4.65
N MET A 232 14.82 19.78 5.69
CA MET A 232 16.02 18.96 5.87
C MET A 232 16.31 17.96 4.73
N LEU A 233 15.31 17.56 3.92
CA LEU A 233 15.59 16.74 2.73
C LEU A 233 16.42 17.51 1.69
N ARG A 234 16.18 18.81 1.58
CA ARG A 234 16.97 19.68 0.70
C ARG A 234 18.24 20.14 1.36
N TYR A 235 18.16 20.68 2.57
CA TYR A 235 19.24 21.48 3.19
C TYR A 235 20.07 20.73 4.22
N GLY A 236 19.68 19.50 4.60
CA GLY A 236 20.43 18.68 5.55
C GLY A 236 21.06 17.45 4.90
N ILE A 237 20.40 16.85 3.91
CA ILE A 237 20.88 15.62 3.27
C ILE A 237 21.76 15.98 2.06
N PRO A 238 22.97 15.42 1.90
CA PRO A 238 23.84 15.71 0.76
C PRO A 238 23.28 15.28 -0.61
N GLN A 239 23.79 15.89 -1.68
CA GLN A 239 23.42 15.60 -3.08
C GLN A 239 23.65 14.13 -3.45
N TYR A 240 24.79 13.55 -3.04
CA TYR A 240 25.15 12.16 -3.36
C TYR A 240 24.19 11.11 -2.78
N ARG A 241 23.41 11.50 -1.76
CA ARG A 241 22.46 10.62 -1.05
C ARG A 241 21.01 10.89 -1.44
N LEU A 242 20.69 12.14 -1.73
CA LEU A 242 19.39 12.55 -2.26
C LEU A 242 19.60 13.68 -3.28
N PRO A 243 19.58 13.34 -4.58
CA PRO A 243 19.64 14.33 -5.65
C PRO A 243 18.49 15.33 -5.53
N LYS A 244 18.80 16.63 -5.58
CA LYS A 244 17.76 17.68 -5.42
C LYS A 244 16.78 17.71 -6.57
N GLU A 245 17.17 17.20 -7.73
CA GLU A 245 16.35 17.06 -8.91
C GLU A 245 15.21 16.06 -8.69
N VAL A 246 15.48 14.97 -7.94
CA VAL A 246 14.45 13.98 -7.56
C VAL A 246 13.42 14.64 -6.64
N LEU A 247 13.89 15.39 -5.63
CA LEU A 247 13.02 16.12 -4.72
C LEU A 247 12.21 17.22 -5.45
N ASP A 248 12.83 17.94 -6.38
CA ASP A 248 12.16 18.96 -7.21
C ASP A 248 11.02 18.35 -8.03
N LYS A 249 11.24 17.16 -8.63
CA LYS A 249 10.19 16.44 -9.35
C LYS A 249 9.02 16.08 -8.45
N GLU A 250 9.26 15.59 -7.23
CA GLU A 250 8.17 15.24 -6.29
C GLU A 250 7.42 16.48 -5.78
N LEU A 251 8.12 17.58 -5.50
CA LEU A 251 7.51 18.84 -5.07
C LEU A 251 6.64 19.47 -6.17
N ALA A 252 7.07 19.38 -7.43
CA ALA A 252 6.27 19.84 -8.57
C ALA A 252 4.93 19.10 -8.68
N LEU A 253 4.85 17.84 -8.24
CA LEU A 253 3.57 17.10 -8.18
C LEU A 253 2.65 17.66 -7.09
N VAL A 254 3.22 18.08 -5.96
CA VAL A 254 2.45 18.71 -4.88
C VAL A 254 1.91 20.07 -5.35
N GLU A 255 2.68 20.86 -6.09
CA GLU A 255 2.20 22.12 -6.70
C GLU A 255 1.09 21.86 -7.72
N LYS A 256 1.20 20.80 -8.54
CA LYS A 256 0.14 20.39 -9.48
C LYS A 256 -1.19 20.02 -8.81
N LEU A 257 -1.20 19.71 -7.51
CA LEU A 257 -2.43 19.52 -6.73
C LEU A 257 -3.10 20.84 -6.32
N GLY A 258 -2.53 21.98 -6.68
CA GLY A 258 -3.04 23.31 -6.33
C GLY A 258 -2.49 23.86 -5.01
N VAL A 259 -1.42 23.28 -4.47
CA VAL A 259 -0.73 23.83 -3.30
C VAL A 259 0.12 25.03 -3.71
N GLU A 260 -0.04 26.14 -3.00
CA GLU A 260 0.76 27.35 -3.22
C GLU A 260 2.02 27.33 -2.34
N PHE A 261 3.19 27.47 -2.96
CA PHE A 261 4.47 27.58 -2.25
C PHE A 261 4.97 29.02 -2.20
N ARG A 262 5.22 29.51 -0.98
CA ARG A 262 5.79 30.84 -0.73
C ARG A 262 7.13 30.70 0.01
N ASN A 263 8.20 30.76 -0.76
CA ASN A 263 9.59 30.68 -0.28
C ASN A 263 10.10 32.05 0.21
N ASN A 264 11.21 32.05 0.95
CA ASN A 264 11.85 33.25 1.52
C ASN A 264 10.97 34.05 2.50
N ILE A 265 9.95 33.43 3.09
CA ILE A 265 9.04 34.06 4.06
C ILE A 265 9.29 33.46 5.44
N LYS A 266 9.83 34.26 6.35
CA LYS A 266 10.12 33.88 7.74
C LYS A 266 9.05 34.43 8.69
N ILE A 267 8.43 33.53 9.44
CA ILE A 267 7.52 33.87 10.54
C ILE A 267 8.23 34.74 11.60
N GLY A 268 7.53 35.73 12.14
CA GLY A 268 8.07 36.74 13.06
C GLY A 268 8.87 37.87 12.41
N ARG A 269 9.29 37.72 11.14
CA ARG A 269 9.95 38.79 10.36
C ARG A 269 9.04 39.36 9.29
N ASP A 270 8.53 38.50 8.40
CA ASP A 270 7.78 38.90 7.21
C ASP A 270 6.27 38.74 7.40
N ILE A 271 5.86 37.74 8.19
CA ILE A 271 4.47 37.44 8.56
C ILE A 271 4.39 37.08 10.05
N SER A 272 3.23 37.25 10.68
CA SER A 272 3.00 36.85 12.08
C SER A 272 2.03 35.67 12.19
N LEU A 273 2.10 34.93 13.31
CA LEU A 273 1.20 33.81 13.56
C LEU A 273 -0.26 34.29 13.69
N ASP A 274 -0.47 35.44 14.36
CA ASP A 274 -1.79 36.07 14.51
C ASP A 274 -2.40 36.47 13.15
N MET A 275 -1.61 37.02 12.23
CA MET A 275 -2.07 37.35 10.87
C MET A 275 -2.58 36.09 10.15
N LEU A 276 -1.78 35.02 10.15
CA LEU A 276 -2.17 33.76 9.53
C LEU A 276 -3.43 33.16 10.16
N ASN A 277 -3.57 33.24 11.48
CA ASN A 277 -4.73 32.71 12.19
C ASN A 277 -6.02 33.50 11.90
N LYS A 278 -5.91 34.77 11.49
CA LYS A 278 -7.04 35.60 11.06
C LYS A 278 -7.42 35.37 9.59
N GLU A 279 -6.44 35.14 8.73
CA GLU A 279 -6.66 35.01 7.28
C GLU A 279 -7.02 33.59 6.81
N TYR A 280 -6.59 32.57 7.56
CA TYR A 280 -6.79 31.17 7.24
C TYR A 280 -7.72 30.49 8.25
N ASN A 281 -8.42 29.43 7.83
CA ASN A 281 -9.33 28.69 8.71
C ASN A 281 -8.59 27.75 9.69
N ALA A 282 -7.35 27.38 9.37
CA ALA A 282 -6.45 26.66 10.24
C ALA A 282 -4.99 26.97 9.89
N VAL A 283 -4.11 26.88 10.87
CA VAL A 283 -2.66 27.02 10.72
C VAL A 283 -1.95 25.78 11.25
N ILE A 284 -0.99 25.25 10.49
CA ILE A 284 -0.13 24.14 10.92
C ILE A 284 1.31 24.65 11.04
N ALA A 285 1.84 24.69 12.26
CA ALA A 285 3.23 24.99 12.55
C ALA A 285 4.09 23.72 12.41
N ALA A 286 4.98 23.71 11.41
CA ALA A 286 5.95 22.65 11.15
C ALA A 286 7.38 23.20 10.89
N PRO A 287 7.93 24.08 11.75
CA PRO A 287 9.16 24.81 11.45
C PRO A 287 10.41 23.91 11.43
N GLY A 288 10.37 22.71 12.03
CA GLY A 288 11.51 21.80 12.10
C GLY A 288 12.60 22.21 13.10
N ALA A 289 13.73 21.50 13.11
CA ALA A 289 14.85 21.73 14.00
C ALA A 289 16.09 22.23 13.23
N TRP A 290 16.32 23.55 13.20
CA TRP A 290 17.31 24.17 12.32
C TRP A 290 18.64 24.54 12.98
N SER A 291 18.75 24.49 14.31
CA SER A 291 20.02 24.77 14.99
C SER A 291 20.69 23.51 15.51
N SER A 292 22.02 23.51 15.45
CA SER A 292 22.86 22.50 16.08
C SER A 292 22.88 22.64 17.61
N THR A 293 22.99 21.51 18.32
CA THR A 293 23.20 21.50 19.78
C THR A 293 24.67 21.78 20.11
N LYS A 294 24.92 22.63 21.12
CA LYS A 294 26.27 22.95 21.62
C LYS A 294 26.89 21.77 22.39
N MET A 295 28.21 21.58 22.25
CA MET A 295 28.97 20.53 22.95
C MET A 295 29.19 20.89 24.42
N ARG A 296 29.19 22.18 24.75
CA ARG A 296 29.48 22.74 26.08
C ARG A 296 30.90 22.42 26.54
N VAL A 297 31.87 22.60 25.64
CA VAL A 297 33.30 22.45 25.90
C VAL A 297 34.02 23.76 25.63
N ASP A 298 35.15 23.96 26.29
CA ASP A 298 36.04 25.10 26.04
C ASP A 298 36.44 25.15 24.56
N GLY A 299 36.34 26.34 23.95
CA GLY A 299 36.75 26.59 22.56
C GLY A 299 35.68 26.24 21.51
N GLU A 300 34.45 25.88 21.90
CA GLU A 300 33.37 25.52 20.95
C GLU A 300 32.88 26.65 20.04
N ASP A 301 33.21 27.91 20.34
CA ASP A 301 32.85 29.08 19.52
C ASP A 301 34.05 29.60 18.68
N ALA A 302 35.14 28.82 18.54
CA ALA A 302 36.34 29.18 17.79
C ALA A 302 36.15 29.13 16.26
N GLU A 303 37.00 29.83 15.51
CA GLU A 303 37.03 29.74 14.05
C GLU A 303 37.45 28.34 13.60
N GLY A 304 36.70 27.72 12.69
CA GLY A 304 36.88 26.32 12.28
C GLY A 304 36.01 25.33 13.06
N VAL A 305 35.18 25.79 14.00
CA VAL A 305 34.11 24.98 14.61
C VAL A 305 32.80 25.21 13.87
N PHE A 306 32.19 24.14 13.40
CA PHE A 306 30.93 24.17 12.65
C PHE A 306 29.84 23.36 13.35
N GLY A 307 28.60 23.84 13.31
CA GLY A 307 27.44 22.99 13.59
C GLY A 307 27.24 22.00 12.44
N GLY A 308 26.89 20.74 12.73
CA GLY A 308 26.78 19.70 11.70
C GLY A 308 25.76 20.02 10.61
N ILE A 309 24.59 20.54 10.98
CA ILE A 309 23.57 20.96 9.99
C ILE A 309 23.99 22.24 9.30
N ASP A 310 24.60 23.17 10.03
CA ASP A 310 25.04 24.46 9.50
C ASP A 310 26.13 24.26 8.43
N PHE A 311 27.04 23.32 8.66
CA PHE A 311 28.05 22.85 7.71
C PHE A 311 27.39 22.27 6.45
N LEU A 312 26.53 21.25 6.60
CA LEU A 312 25.88 20.58 5.48
C LEU A 312 25.03 21.56 4.66
N ARG A 313 24.27 22.43 5.33
CA ARG A 313 23.47 23.48 4.71
C ARG A 313 24.34 24.45 3.91
N SER A 314 25.48 24.87 4.45
CA SER A 314 26.40 25.78 3.77
C SER A 314 26.96 25.17 2.48
N VAL A 315 27.37 23.90 2.54
CA VAL A 315 27.85 23.16 1.36
C VAL A 315 26.75 23.04 0.30
N ILE A 316 25.52 22.69 0.70
CA ILE A 316 24.37 22.57 -0.22
C ILE A 316 24.01 23.89 -0.88
N LEU A 317 24.14 25.01 -0.16
CA LEU A 317 23.90 26.35 -0.69
C LEU A 317 25.05 26.87 -1.57
N GLY A 318 26.14 26.12 -1.70
CA GLY A 318 27.33 26.54 -2.44
C GLY A 318 28.14 27.62 -1.72
N SER A 319 27.94 27.80 -0.41
CA SER A 319 28.73 28.72 0.40
C SER A 319 30.15 28.16 0.59
N PRO A 320 31.21 28.99 0.46
CA PRO A 320 32.57 28.55 0.76
C PRO A 320 32.69 28.12 2.22
N VAL A 321 33.27 26.95 2.47
CA VAL A 321 33.60 26.47 3.82
C VAL A 321 35.06 26.05 3.84
N ASP A 322 35.88 26.73 4.65
CA ASP A 322 37.27 26.31 4.90
C ASP A 322 37.29 25.26 6.00
N ILE A 323 37.48 24.00 5.63
CA ILE A 323 37.55 22.86 6.55
C ILE A 323 38.99 22.41 6.85
N GLY A 324 40.00 23.01 6.21
CA GLY A 324 41.38 22.53 6.26
C GLY A 324 41.57 21.09 5.75
N LYS A 325 42.63 20.43 6.20
CA LYS A 325 43.04 19.08 5.74
C LYS A 325 42.61 17.99 6.71
N ARG A 326 42.52 18.30 8.00
CA ARG A 326 42.23 17.36 9.08
C ARG A 326 40.96 17.77 9.80
N VAL A 327 39.90 16.98 9.67
CA VAL A 327 38.56 17.30 10.18
C VAL A 327 38.15 16.31 11.27
N ALA A 328 37.71 16.80 12.43
CA ALA A 328 37.03 15.97 13.42
C ALA A 328 35.52 16.19 13.38
N VAL A 329 34.74 15.13 13.26
CA VAL A 329 33.27 15.16 13.34
C VAL A 329 32.84 14.50 14.65
N CYS A 330 32.19 15.25 15.52
CA CYS A 330 31.73 14.77 16.82
C CYS A 330 30.27 14.32 16.74
N GLY A 331 30.03 13.00 16.86
CA GLY A 331 28.69 12.42 16.75
C GLY A 331 28.72 10.97 16.27
N GLY A 332 27.54 10.35 16.16
CA GLY A 332 27.42 8.97 15.65
C GLY A 332 26.12 8.68 14.90
N GLY A 333 25.32 9.71 14.59
CA GLY A 333 24.09 9.57 13.80
C GLY A 333 24.32 9.85 12.32
N ASN A 334 23.25 9.76 11.53
CA ASN A 334 23.33 9.99 10.07
C ASN A 334 23.88 11.37 9.71
N THR A 335 23.57 12.42 10.47
CA THR A 335 24.18 13.75 10.28
C THR A 335 25.71 13.73 10.41
N ALA A 336 26.26 12.90 11.31
CA ALA A 336 27.70 12.75 11.45
C ALA A 336 28.29 12.01 10.24
N MET A 337 27.65 10.94 9.76
CA MET A 337 28.07 10.23 8.54
C MET A 337 28.06 11.17 7.33
N ASP A 338 26.98 11.92 7.15
CA ASP A 338 26.84 12.90 6.06
C ASP A 338 27.94 13.97 6.13
N ALA A 339 28.22 14.50 7.32
CA ALA A 339 29.28 15.48 7.51
C ALA A 339 30.67 14.89 7.20
N CYS A 340 30.97 13.68 7.67
CA CYS A 340 32.25 13.02 7.37
C CYS A 340 32.45 12.82 5.86
N ARG A 341 31.47 12.21 5.20
CA ARG A 341 31.51 11.88 3.77
C ARG A 341 31.52 13.13 2.88
N THR A 342 30.85 14.19 3.32
CA THR A 342 30.93 15.51 2.68
C THR A 342 32.31 16.13 2.84
N ALA A 343 32.93 16.07 4.03
CA ALA A 343 34.27 16.59 4.26
C ALA A 343 35.33 15.87 3.38
N VAL A 344 35.21 14.55 3.21
CA VAL A 344 36.05 13.77 2.27
C VAL A 344 35.94 14.34 0.85
N ARG A 345 34.71 14.57 0.36
CA ARG A 345 34.44 15.12 -0.99
C ARG A 345 34.92 16.56 -1.18
N LEU A 346 35.02 17.33 -0.11
CA LEU A 346 35.60 18.68 -0.12
C LEU A 346 37.13 18.69 -0.09
N GLY A 347 37.78 17.51 -0.07
CA GLY A 347 39.23 17.37 -0.19
C GLY A 347 39.98 17.25 1.15
N ALA A 348 39.29 16.95 2.25
CA ALA A 348 39.96 16.65 3.51
C ALA A 348 40.86 15.40 3.36
N GLU A 349 42.15 15.52 3.68
CA GLU A 349 43.11 14.42 3.63
C GLU A 349 42.84 13.38 4.74
N LYS A 350 42.32 13.84 5.88
CA LYS A 350 42.00 12.98 7.01
C LYS A 350 40.73 13.44 7.71
N VAL A 351 39.76 12.54 7.81
CA VAL A 351 38.49 12.78 8.51
C VAL A 351 38.37 11.79 9.66
N TYR A 352 38.17 12.31 10.86
CA TYR A 352 37.95 11.53 12.08
C TYR A 352 36.50 11.63 12.50
N ILE A 353 35.90 10.52 12.90
CA ILE A 353 34.67 10.55 13.67
C ILE A 353 34.95 10.26 15.14
N ILE A 354 34.52 11.18 16.00
CA ILE A 354 34.66 11.12 17.46
C ILE A 354 33.34 10.65 18.04
N TYR A 355 33.32 9.42 18.55
CA TYR A 355 32.11 8.83 19.12
C TYR A 355 32.35 8.25 20.50
N ARG A 356 31.55 8.70 21.48
CA ARG A 356 31.69 8.34 22.90
C ARG A 356 31.30 6.89 23.24
N ARG A 357 30.81 6.11 22.28
CA ARG A 357 30.44 4.68 22.46
C ARG A 357 31.13 3.84 21.38
N THR A 358 30.78 2.56 21.27
CA THR A 358 31.31 1.66 20.24
C THR A 358 30.44 1.68 18.98
N ARG A 359 30.88 0.96 17.94
CA ARG A 359 30.14 0.80 16.67
C ARG A 359 28.71 0.30 16.91
N ASP A 360 28.52 -0.65 17.81
CA ASP A 360 27.23 -1.32 18.04
C ASP A 360 26.15 -0.38 18.61
N GLU A 361 26.57 0.69 19.32
CA GLU A 361 25.64 1.70 19.83
C GLU A 361 25.47 2.90 18.88
N MET A 362 26.08 2.90 17.69
CA MET A 362 25.90 3.99 16.73
C MET A 362 24.44 4.07 16.26
N PRO A 363 23.80 5.25 16.33
CA PRO A 363 22.44 5.42 15.80
C PRO A 363 22.37 5.52 14.27
N ALA A 364 23.49 5.74 13.58
CA ALA A 364 23.55 5.77 12.14
C ALA A 364 23.19 4.43 11.51
N ASP A 365 22.79 4.46 10.24
CA ASP A 365 22.56 3.23 9.48
C ASP A 365 23.88 2.45 9.27
N ALA A 366 23.82 1.12 9.31
CA ALA A 366 25.00 0.28 9.15
C ALA A 366 25.67 0.50 7.79
N LEU A 367 24.87 0.65 6.73
CA LEU A 367 25.38 0.90 5.39
C LEU A 367 26.13 2.23 5.32
N GLU A 368 25.62 3.28 5.98
CA GLU A 368 26.27 4.60 6.02
C GLU A 368 27.61 4.55 6.77
N ILE A 369 27.70 3.74 7.82
CA ILE A 369 28.94 3.52 8.57
C ILE A 369 29.96 2.78 7.70
N ASP A 370 29.53 1.71 7.03
CA ASP A 370 30.37 0.92 6.13
C ASP A 370 30.89 1.78 4.97
N GLU A 371 30.02 2.54 4.30
CA GLU A 371 30.38 3.42 3.20
C GLU A 371 31.32 4.55 3.63
N ALA A 372 31.12 5.14 4.81
CA ALA A 372 32.04 6.16 5.35
C ALA A 372 33.44 5.57 5.62
N GLN A 373 33.50 4.34 6.14
CA GLN A 373 34.76 3.65 6.39
C GLN A 373 35.50 3.30 5.09
N GLU A 374 34.79 2.83 4.06
CA GLU A 374 35.33 2.58 2.71
C GLU A 374 35.85 3.88 2.07
N GLU A 375 35.22 5.01 2.36
CA GLU A 375 35.64 6.35 1.93
C GLU A 375 36.86 6.89 2.73
N GLY A 376 37.38 6.15 3.72
CA GLY A 376 38.62 6.47 4.43
C GLY A 376 38.44 7.23 5.76
N VAL A 377 37.20 7.32 6.28
CA VAL A 377 36.92 7.95 7.58
C VAL A 377 37.50 7.10 8.72
N ASP A 378 38.24 7.74 9.62
CA ASP A 378 38.89 7.14 10.79
C ASP A 378 37.97 7.19 12.01
N PHE A 379 37.56 6.03 12.52
CA PHE A 379 36.62 5.92 13.64
C PHE A 379 37.33 5.89 14.99
N ARG A 380 37.14 6.95 15.78
CA ARG A 380 37.61 7.07 17.17
C ARG A 380 36.47 6.77 18.12
N PHE A 381 36.25 5.48 18.35
CA PHE A 381 35.28 5.00 19.33
C PHE A 381 35.75 5.22 20.76
N LEU A 382 34.79 5.24 21.69
CA LEU A 382 35.03 5.45 23.12
C LEU A 382 35.85 6.72 23.39
N THR A 383 35.58 7.78 22.62
CA THR A 383 36.20 9.09 22.83
C THR A 383 35.13 10.18 22.89
N ASN A 384 35.29 11.14 23.79
CA ASN A 384 34.38 12.27 23.95
C ASN A 384 35.19 13.58 23.93
N PRO A 385 34.71 14.64 23.24
CA PRO A 385 35.35 15.95 23.31
C PRO A 385 35.45 16.46 24.76
N ASP A 386 36.65 16.85 25.18
CA ASP A 386 36.92 17.49 26.48
C ASP A 386 37.16 19.00 26.28
N LYS A 387 38.01 19.35 25.31
CA LYS A 387 38.38 20.75 25.00
C LYS A 387 38.82 20.90 23.55
N ILE A 388 38.43 21.99 22.90
CA ILE A 388 38.95 22.40 21.59
C ILE A 388 40.19 23.26 21.80
N LEU A 389 41.28 22.88 21.16
CA LEU A 389 42.55 23.60 21.21
C LEU A 389 42.57 24.64 20.10
N THR A 390 42.98 25.86 20.45
CA THR A 390 43.00 26.98 19.53
C THR A 390 44.37 27.65 19.50
N GLN A 391 44.74 28.16 18.33
CA GLN A 391 45.87 29.05 18.09
C GLN A 391 45.34 30.24 17.29
N ASP A 392 45.58 31.46 17.78
CA ASP A 392 45.07 32.70 17.17
C ASP A 392 43.55 32.66 16.90
N SER A 393 42.78 32.15 17.87
CA SER A 393 41.31 31.96 17.79
C SER A 393 40.81 30.97 16.73
N LYS A 394 41.70 30.28 16.00
CA LYS A 394 41.39 29.20 15.06
C LYS A 394 41.67 27.82 15.67
N VAL A 395 40.88 26.82 15.30
CA VAL A 395 41.09 25.43 15.71
C VAL A 395 42.46 24.92 15.24
N CYS A 396 43.23 24.32 16.15
CA CYS A 396 44.48 23.61 15.84
C CYS A 396 44.51 22.17 16.40
N GLY A 397 43.53 21.79 17.22
CA GLY A 397 43.41 20.45 17.75
C GLY A 397 42.18 20.22 18.62
N ILE A 398 41.97 18.99 19.06
CA ILE A 398 40.92 18.59 19.98
C ILE A 398 41.47 17.64 21.03
N LYS A 399 41.24 17.95 22.30
CA LYS A 399 41.51 17.07 23.43
C LYS A 399 40.29 16.19 23.68
N LEU A 400 40.53 14.89 23.75
CA LEU A 400 39.52 13.85 23.88
C LEU A 400 39.68 13.13 25.22
N GLN A 401 38.58 12.99 25.94
CA GLN A 401 38.45 12.11 27.09
C GLN A 401 38.22 10.68 26.60
N ILE A 402 39.00 9.72 27.09
CA ILE A 402 38.80 8.29 26.81
C ILE A 402 37.68 7.75 27.69
N MET A 403 36.79 6.96 27.08
CA MET A 403 35.60 6.41 27.70
C MET A 403 35.68 4.88 27.81
N GLU A 404 34.83 4.31 28.64
CA GLU A 404 34.46 2.90 28.65
C GLU A 404 32.94 2.75 28.68
N LEU A 405 32.44 1.56 28.36
CA LEU A 405 31.00 1.29 28.44
C LEU A 405 30.61 0.83 29.85
N GLY A 406 29.76 1.61 30.51
CA GLY A 406 29.05 1.21 31.72
C GLY A 406 27.79 0.41 31.42
N GLU A 407 26.90 0.36 32.40
CA GLU A 407 25.62 -0.34 32.31
C GLU A 407 24.67 0.26 31.26
N PRO A 408 23.79 -0.55 30.65
CA PRO A 408 22.70 -0.07 29.80
C PRO A 408 21.81 0.97 30.50
N ASP A 409 21.41 2.00 29.77
CA ASP A 409 20.36 2.93 30.18
C ASP A 409 18.95 2.34 29.97
N ALA A 410 17.90 3.09 30.32
CA ALA A 410 16.51 2.67 30.16
C ALA A 410 16.11 2.39 28.69
N SER A 411 16.89 2.85 27.72
CA SER A 411 16.71 2.54 26.29
C SER A 411 17.46 1.28 25.84
N GLY A 412 18.19 0.64 26.76
CA GLY A 412 19.06 -0.52 26.50
C GLY A 412 20.45 -0.15 25.96
N ARG A 413 20.77 1.14 25.81
CA ARG A 413 22.07 1.58 25.29
C ARG A 413 23.07 1.75 26.42
N ARG A 414 24.28 1.21 26.27
CA ARG A 414 25.33 1.33 27.29
C ARG A 414 25.74 2.80 27.51
N LYS A 415 25.84 3.19 28.77
CA LYS A 415 26.24 4.54 29.17
C LYS A 415 27.76 4.69 28.99
N PRO A 416 28.23 5.78 28.36
CA PRO A 416 29.66 6.06 28.31
C PRO A 416 30.12 6.60 29.67
N VAL A 417 31.19 6.04 30.23
CA VAL A 417 31.80 6.42 31.51
C VAL A 417 33.24 6.87 31.25
N PRO A 418 33.69 8.04 31.74
CA PRO A 418 35.06 8.49 31.51
C PRO A 418 36.06 7.63 32.29
N ILE A 419 37.16 7.25 31.65
CA ILE A 419 38.32 6.65 32.34
C ILE A 419 39.14 7.78 32.94
N GLU A 420 39.16 7.87 34.27
CA GLU A 420 39.77 8.97 35.00
C GLU A 420 41.24 9.18 34.61
N GLY A 421 41.61 10.44 34.35
CA GLY A 421 42.97 10.85 33.99
C GLY A 421 43.43 10.47 32.58
N LYS A 422 42.62 9.77 31.77
CA LYS A 422 43.01 9.28 30.45
C LYS A 422 42.50 10.18 29.32
N PHE A 423 43.42 10.90 28.67
CA PHE A 423 43.14 11.79 27.55
C PHE A 423 44.00 11.46 26.33
N GLU A 424 43.48 11.78 25.15
CA GLU A 424 44.18 11.77 23.87
C GLU A 424 44.04 13.15 23.21
N THR A 425 44.98 13.57 22.37
CA THR A 425 44.89 14.81 21.60
C THR A 425 45.05 14.50 20.13
N LEU A 426 44.17 15.06 19.30
CA LEU A 426 44.25 14.99 17.85
C LEU A 426 44.48 16.38 17.28
N GLU A 427 45.44 16.50 16.37
CA GLU A 427 45.63 17.72 15.59
C GLU A 427 44.60 17.76 14.46
N VAL A 428 43.79 18.82 14.44
CA VAL A 428 42.73 19.03 13.47
C VAL A 428 42.64 20.51 13.15
N ASP A 429 42.21 20.81 11.93
CA ASP A 429 42.06 22.17 11.42
C ASP A 429 40.60 22.64 11.54
N SER A 430 39.67 21.69 11.74
CA SER A 430 38.24 21.98 11.93
C SER A 430 37.53 20.91 12.77
N VAL A 431 36.47 21.34 13.48
CA VAL A 431 35.60 20.46 14.29
C VAL A 431 34.15 20.66 13.88
N ILE A 432 33.44 19.58 13.55
CA ILE A 432 32.03 19.59 13.16
C ILE A 432 31.17 18.93 14.25
N MET A 433 30.26 19.70 14.85
CA MET A 433 29.38 19.26 15.94
C MET A 433 28.09 18.61 15.41
N ALA A 434 28.07 17.29 15.29
CA ALA A 434 26.92 16.50 14.84
C ALA A 434 26.22 15.75 16.00
N ILE A 435 25.99 16.44 17.12
CA ILE A 435 25.49 15.86 18.38
C ILE A 435 24.00 16.05 18.65
N GLY A 436 23.24 16.64 17.71
CA GLY A 436 21.80 16.82 17.81
C GLY A 436 21.32 18.16 17.27
N GLN A 437 20.00 18.33 17.24
CA GLN A 437 19.33 19.48 16.65
C GLN A 437 18.27 20.03 17.61
N LYS A 438 17.96 21.32 17.52
CA LYS A 438 16.89 21.98 18.27
C LYS A 438 16.08 22.93 17.37
N PRO A 439 14.79 23.15 17.66
CA PRO A 439 13.98 24.13 16.94
C PRO A 439 14.38 25.56 17.30
N GLU A 440 14.25 26.45 16.30
CA GLU A 440 14.26 27.89 16.48
C GLU A 440 12.82 28.38 16.48
N LEU A 441 12.35 28.87 17.63
CA LEU A 441 10.95 29.26 17.83
C LEU A 441 10.74 30.78 17.81
N SER A 442 11.65 31.52 17.17
CA SER A 442 11.45 32.95 16.90
C SER A 442 10.23 33.13 15.99
N GLY A 443 9.27 33.97 16.37
CA GLY A 443 7.98 34.14 15.68
C GLY A 443 6.87 33.19 16.16
N PHE A 444 7.15 32.33 17.15
CA PHE A 444 6.19 31.43 17.80
C PHE A 444 6.15 31.65 19.33
N GLU A 445 6.46 32.85 19.80
CA GLU A 445 6.56 33.18 21.23
C GLU A 445 5.25 32.96 21.99
N GLU A 446 4.11 33.07 21.30
CA GLU A 446 2.76 32.89 21.86
C GLU A 446 2.39 31.42 22.09
N LEU A 447 3.15 30.46 21.53
CA LEU A 447 2.89 29.05 21.69
C LEU A 447 3.52 28.49 22.96
N ASP A 448 2.75 27.69 23.70
CA ASP A 448 3.25 26.99 24.88
C ASP A 448 4.42 26.07 24.52
N ARG A 449 5.40 25.99 25.41
CA ARG A 449 6.61 25.19 25.22
C ARG A 449 6.65 24.00 26.17
N THR A 450 7.17 22.89 25.68
CA THR A 450 7.50 21.74 26.52
C THR A 450 8.72 22.05 27.39
N SER A 451 8.99 21.20 28.40
CA SER A 451 10.22 21.28 29.21
C SER A 451 11.52 21.14 28.40
N ARG A 452 11.45 20.65 27.16
CA ARG A 452 12.58 20.55 26.22
C ARG A 452 12.73 21.77 25.31
N GLY A 453 11.88 22.79 25.48
CA GLY A 453 11.91 24.00 24.65
C GLY A 453 11.35 23.79 23.24
N THR A 454 10.61 22.71 22.99
CA THR A 454 9.85 22.47 21.75
C THR A 454 8.40 22.96 21.89
N ILE A 455 7.64 23.07 20.80
CA ILE A 455 6.22 23.47 20.83
C ILE A 455 5.40 22.38 21.52
N SER A 456 4.57 22.79 22.49
CA SER A 456 3.60 21.92 23.16
C SER A 456 2.35 21.75 22.30
N ALA A 457 2.02 20.52 21.97
CA ALA A 457 0.80 20.18 21.25
C ALA A 457 0.12 18.94 21.86
N ASP A 458 -1.21 18.87 21.83
CA ASP A 458 -1.92 17.69 22.32
C ASP A 458 -1.62 16.46 21.44
N GLU A 459 -1.32 15.30 22.04
CA GLU A 459 -0.87 14.11 21.28
C GLU A 459 -1.97 13.47 20.42
N SER A 460 -3.24 13.71 20.75
CA SER A 460 -4.39 13.17 20.03
C SER A 460 -4.86 14.13 18.95
N THR A 461 -4.91 15.42 19.25
CA THR A 461 -5.51 16.45 18.41
C THR A 461 -4.52 17.35 17.70
N PHE A 462 -3.22 17.30 18.07
CA PHE A 462 -2.15 18.14 17.54
C PHE A 462 -2.36 19.65 17.77
N ARG A 463 -3.34 20.02 18.61
CA ARG A 463 -3.67 21.41 18.90
C ARG A 463 -2.66 22.02 19.84
N THR A 464 -2.35 23.28 19.61
CA THR A 464 -1.60 24.12 20.54
C THR A 464 -2.55 24.80 21.54
N ASN A 465 -2.01 25.69 22.37
CA ASN A 465 -2.79 26.58 23.23
C ASN A 465 -3.67 27.58 22.45
N ILE A 466 -3.36 27.85 21.17
CA ILE A 466 -4.12 28.78 20.33
C ILE A 466 -5.16 28.03 19.48
N SER A 467 -6.42 28.48 19.53
CA SER A 467 -7.49 27.92 18.70
C SER A 467 -7.22 28.14 17.21
N GLY A 468 -7.43 27.10 16.40
CA GLY A 468 -7.13 27.12 14.96
C GLY A 468 -5.67 26.78 14.62
N VAL A 469 -4.77 26.72 15.61
CA VAL A 469 -3.34 26.46 15.41
C VAL A 469 -2.95 25.07 15.89
N PHE A 470 -2.34 24.30 14.99
CA PHE A 470 -1.84 22.95 15.19
C PHE A 470 -0.32 22.93 15.02
N ALA A 471 0.37 21.95 15.60
CA ALA A 471 1.81 21.79 15.41
C ALA A 471 2.20 20.34 15.16
N ILE A 472 3.16 20.12 14.24
CA ILE A 472 3.67 18.78 13.87
C ILE A 472 5.18 18.76 13.59
N GLY A 473 5.77 17.56 13.62
CA GLY A 473 7.14 17.29 13.16
C GLY A 473 8.20 17.57 14.22
N ASP A 474 9.45 17.79 13.77
CA ASP A 474 10.62 17.84 14.66
C ASP A 474 10.60 18.95 15.72
N ALA A 475 9.70 19.93 15.57
CA ALA A 475 9.55 21.05 16.49
C ALA A 475 8.54 20.81 17.62
N THR A 476 7.90 19.64 17.71
CA THR A 476 6.84 19.35 18.69
C THR A 476 7.31 18.48 19.86
N ASN A 477 6.36 17.87 20.59
CA ASN A 477 6.60 17.04 21.76
C ASN A 477 7.66 15.97 21.56
N LYS A 478 7.84 15.38 20.37
CA LYS A 478 8.82 14.29 20.19
C LYS A 478 10.24 14.80 19.98
N GLY A 479 10.38 16.01 19.44
CA GLY A 479 11.66 16.56 19.00
C GLY A 479 12.13 15.93 17.67
N ALA A 480 13.37 16.22 17.29
CA ALA A 480 13.95 15.78 16.03
C ALA A 480 13.98 14.25 15.89
N ASP A 481 13.45 13.76 14.78
CA ASP A 481 13.39 12.33 14.42
C ASP A 481 13.65 12.15 12.90
N ILE A 482 13.39 10.96 12.38
CA ILE A 482 13.57 10.61 10.98
C ILE A 482 12.45 11.20 10.10
N ALA A 483 12.75 11.56 8.85
CA ALA A 483 11.79 12.22 7.95
C ALA A 483 10.43 11.49 7.82
N VAL A 484 10.43 10.16 7.79
CA VAL A 484 9.19 9.36 7.71
C VAL A 484 8.31 9.48 8.96
N SER A 485 8.87 9.82 10.12
CA SER A 485 8.11 10.14 11.34
C SER A 485 7.32 11.42 11.18
N ALA A 486 7.94 12.48 10.65
CA ALA A 486 7.26 13.74 10.35
C ALA A 486 6.12 13.56 9.34
N ILE A 487 6.32 12.73 8.30
CA ILE A 487 5.26 12.36 7.34
C ILE A 487 4.10 11.63 8.04
N GLY A 488 4.43 10.69 8.94
CA GLY A 488 3.43 9.94 9.70
C GLY A 488 2.67 10.77 10.73
N GLU A 489 3.27 11.84 11.23
CA GLU A 489 2.59 12.83 12.10
C GLU A 489 1.68 13.75 11.29
N ALA A 490 2.16 14.24 10.15
CA ALA A 490 1.37 15.01 9.20
C ALA A 490 0.08 14.28 8.81
N GLN A 491 0.18 13.00 8.44
CA GLN A 491 -1.00 12.20 8.08
C GLN A 491 -2.06 12.17 9.20
N LYS A 492 -1.63 12.02 10.46
CA LYS A 492 -2.53 11.96 11.62
C LYS A 492 -3.16 13.32 11.89
N SER A 493 -2.37 14.37 11.84
CA SER A 493 -2.84 15.74 12.07
C SER A 493 -3.87 16.18 11.03
N VAL A 494 -3.70 15.81 9.75
CA VAL A 494 -4.62 16.20 8.69
C VAL A 494 -6.02 15.63 8.90
N ALA A 495 -6.14 14.42 9.46
CA ALA A 495 -7.46 13.88 9.81
C ALA A 495 -8.15 14.73 10.89
N VAL A 496 -7.38 15.24 11.86
CA VAL A 496 -7.92 16.11 12.92
C VAL A 496 -8.27 17.50 12.35
N VAL A 497 -7.37 18.11 11.59
CA VAL A 497 -7.58 19.43 10.96
C VAL A 497 -8.78 19.39 10.02
N ASP A 498 -8.92 18.36 9.18
CA ASP A 498 -10.08 18.18 8.31
C ASP A 498 -11.38 18.05 9.12
N SER A 499 -11.39 17.32 10.23
CA SER A 499 -12.56 17.26 11.11
C SER A 499 -12.88 18.65 11.69
N TYR A 500 -11.85 19.37 12.15
CA TYR A 500 -11.98 20.71 12.74
C TYR A 500 -12.59 21.70 11.77
N LEU A 501 -12.13 21.69 10.51
CA LEU A 501 -12.67 22.53 9.44
C LEU A 501 -14.13 22.21 9.09
N ARG A 502 -14.60 21.00 9.39
CA ARG A 502 -16.00 20.55 9.27
C ARG A 502 -16.84 20.82 10.52
N GLY A 503 -16.29 21.48 11.53
CA GLY A 503 -17.00 21.90 12.75
C GLY A 503 -16.97 20.88 13.90
N ASN A 504 -16.22 19.79 13.80
CA ASN A 504 -16.07 18.78 14.87
C ASN A 504 -14.58 18.58 15.18
N ILE A 505 -14.19 18.19 16.40
CA ILE A 505 -12.78 17.80 16.64
C ILE A 505 -12.74 16.33 17.02
N ILE A 506 -12.27 15.51 16.07
CA ILE A 506 -12.09 14.08 16.28
C ILE A 506 -10.60 13.82 16.42
N GLY A 507 -10.15 13.62 17.65
CA GLY A 507 -8.76 13.29 17.95
C GLY A 507 -8.33 11.96 17.32
N TYR A 508 -7.06 11.88 16.93
CA TYR A 508 -6.46 10.67 16.40
C TYR A 508 -6.44 9.58 17.47
N LYS A 509 -7.02 8.42 17.14
CA LYS A 509 -6.92 7.21 17.94
C LYS A 509 -6.06 6.19 17.22
N LYS A 510 -5.11 5.62 17.94
CA LYS A 510 -4.29 4.52 17.43
C LYS A 510 -5.18 3.31 17.14
N PRO A 511 -5.13 2.74 15.92
CA PRO A 511 -5.93 1.56 15.61
C PRO A 511 -5.61 0.37 16.51
N ILE A 512 -6.67 -0.30 16.92
CA ILE A 512 -6.69 -1.56 17.66
C ILE A 512 -6.38 -2.68 16.66
N LEU A 513 -5.28 -3.41 16.87
CA LEU A 513 -4.77 -4.47 15.98
C LEU A 513 -4.26 -5.68 16.78
N VAL A 514 -4.58 -6.89 16.33
CA VAL A 514 -3.99 -8.14 16.82
C VAL A 514 -2.59 -8.31 16.24
N LYS A 515 -1.65 -8.73 17.09
CA LYS A 515 -0.26 -9.03 16.72
C LYS A 515 0.12 -10.40 17.27
N ARG A 516 0.91 -11.13 16.50
CA ARG A 516 1.47 -12.42 16.88
C ARG A 516 2.98 -12.29 17.06
N GLU A 517 3.49 -12.92 18.12
CA GLU A 517 4.92 -13.18 18.26
C GLU A 517 5.29 -14.45 17.50
N ILE A 518 6.35 -14.35 16.71
CA ILE A 518 6.88 -15.43 15.86
C ILE A 518 8.38 -15.50 16.11
N ASN A 519 8.89 -16.72 16.25
CA ASN A 519 10.32 -17.01 16.45
C ASN A 519 10.94 -17.70 15.22
N LYS A 520 12.22 -18.06 15.30
CA LYS A 520 12.94 -18.73 14.21
C LYS A 520 12.37 -20.13 13.90
N SER A 521 12.00 -20.91 14.93
CA SER A 521 11.46 -22.27 14.73
C SER A 521 10.11 -22.29 14.01
N ASP A 522 9.28 -21.25 14.18
CA ASP A 522 8.00 -21.11 13.47
C ASP A 522 8.16 -20.94 11.95
N LEU A 523 9.37 -20.60 11.48
CA LEU A 523 9.69 -20.31 10.07
C LEU A 523 10.80 -21.23 9.53
N ALA A 524 11.11 -22.32 10.22
CA ALA A 524 12.18 -23.24 9.83
C ALA A 524 11.89 -23.98 8.51
N ASP A 525 10.64 -24.02 8.07
CA ASP A 525 10.19 -24.60 6.80
C ASP A 525 10.41 -23.67 5.59
N ARG A 526 10.88 -22.43 5.82
CA ARG A 526 11.04 -21.42 4.77
C ARG A 526 12.39 -21.55 4.07
N GLU A 527 12.33 -21.51 2.74
CA GLU A 527 13.52 -21.50 1.88
C GLU A 527 14.36 -20.23 2.06
N HIS A 528 15.68 -20.41 2.09
CA HIS A 528 16.68 -19.36 2.09
C HIS A 528 16.95 -18.88 0.65
N ILE A 529 16.83 -17.58 0.42
CA ILE A 529 17.00 -16.90 -0.86
C ILE A 529 17.85 -15.65 -0.62
N ALA A 530 19.00 -15.54 -1.29
CA ALA A 530 19.90 -14.39 -1.12
C ALA A 530 19.19 -13.04 -1.36
N ARG A 531 19.59 -12.03 -0.57
CA ARG A 531 19.09 -10.65 -0.72
C ARG A 531 19.68 -10.00 -1.96
N GLU A 532 18.82 -9.37 -2.75
CA GLU A 532 19.28 -8.55 -3.88
C GLU A 532 19.95 -7.27 -3.34
N ARG A 533 21.21 -7.08 -3.73
CA ARG A 533 22.00 -5.92 -3.36
C ARG A 533 21.83 -4.83 -4.41
N MET A 534 21.49 -3.63 -3.95
CA MET A 534 21.52 -2.44 -4.79
C MET A 534 22.96 -2.17 -5.22
N ARG A 535 23.14 -1.80 -6.48
CA ARG A 535 24.47 -1.38 -6.96
C ARG A 535 24.77 0.01 -6.39
N VAL A 536 26.01 0.19 -5.94
CA VAL A 536 26.52 1.47 -5.47
C VAL A 536 27.78 1.84 -6.24
N LEU A 537 28.08 3.13 -6.34
CA LEU A 537 29.34 3.59 -6.92
C LEU A 537 30.55 3.03 -6.12
N PRO A 538 31.68 2.71 -6.76
CA PRO A 538 32.90 2.32 -6.06
C PRO A 538 33.40 3.41 -5.11
N ALA A 539 34.03 3.03 -3.99
CA ALA A 539 34.53 3.98 -2.99
C ALA A 539 35.50 5.02 -3.56
N GLU A 540 36.35 4.63 -4.51
CA GLU A 540 37.31 5.53 -5.17
C GLU A 540 36.62 6.61 -6.03
N GLU A 541 35.44 6.33 -6.59
CA GLU A 541 34.66 7.33 -7.34
C GLU A 541 33.82 8.19 -6.39
N ARG A 542 33.26 7.59 -5.33
CA ARG A 542 32.47 8.27 -4.30
C ARG A 542 33.22 9.43 -3.64
N LYS A 543 34.51 9.25 -3.35
CA LYS A 543 35.36 10.25 -2.68
C LYS A 543 35.52 11.55 -3.46
N HIS A 544 35.32 11.53 -4.78
CA HIS A 544 35.65 12.64 -5.67
C HIS A 544 34.42 13.26 -6.37
N SER A 545 33.21 12.81 -6.04
CA SER A 545 31.99 13.30 -6.69
C SER A 545 30.83 13.42 -5.69
N PHE A 546 29.88 14.30 -6.04
CA PHE A 546 28.59 14.40 -5.37
C PHE A 546 27.48 13.66 -6.14
N ASP A 547 27.87 12.77 -7.06
CA ASP A 547 26.96 11.95 -7.84
C ASP A 547 26.19 10.97 -6.94
N GLU A 548 25.00 10.57 -7.38
CA GLU A 548 24.16 9.65 -6.62
C GLU A 548 24.87 8.32 -6.39
N VAL A 549 25.09 7.96 -5.12
CA VAL A 549 25.81 6.74 -4.75
C VAL A 549 24.99 5.49 -5.06
N ALA A 550 23.69 5.54 -4.78
CA ALA A 550 22.76 4.43 -4.91
C ALA A 550 22.17 4.37 -6.32
N LEU A 551 22.53 3.36 -7.11
CA LEU A 551 22.15 3.27 -8.53
C LEU A 551 20.78 2.59 -8.77
N GLY A 552 20.05 2.30 -7.70
CA GLY A 552 18.72 1.66 -7.78
C GLY A 552 18.75 0.16 -8.10
N LEU A 553 17.55 -0.42 -8.15
CA LEU A 553 17.34 -1.82 -8.54
C LEU A 553 16.82 -1.86 -9.99
N THR A 554 17.27 -2.86 -10.75
CA THR A 554 16.62 -3.20 -12.03
C THR A 554 15.23 -3.82 -11.78
N ASP A 555 14.36 -3.84 -12.80
CA ASP A 555 13.01 -4.42 -12.71
C ASP A 555 13.06 -5.90 -12.27
N GLU A 556 14.01 -6.66 -12.81
CA GLU A 556 14.23 -8.06 -12.46
C GLU A 556 14.71 -8.23 -11.01
N GLN A 557 15.68 -7.44 -10.58
CA GLN A 557 16.16 -7.48 -9.19
C GLN A 557 15.05 -7.09 -8.22
N ALA A 558 14.28 -6.04 -8.52
CA ALA A 558 13.16 -5.61 -7.70
C ALA A 558 12.10 -6.70 -7.58
N ARG A 559 11.73 -7.37 -8.68
CA ARG A 559 10.78 -8.49 -8.68
C ARG A 559 11.30 -9.69 -7.88
N ARG A 560 12.57 -10.07 -8.05
CA ARG A 560 13.20 -11.18 -7.30
C ARG A 560 13.24 -10.87 -5.80
N GLU A 561 13.68 -9.68 -5.42
CA GLU A 561 13.74 -9.23 -4.03
C GLU A 561 12.35 -9.20 -3.39
N ALA A 562 11.38 -8.61 -4.08
CA ALA A 562 10.01 -8.55 -3.61
C ALA A 562 9.37 -9.94 -3.46
N SER A 563 9.74 -10.89 -4.33
CA SER A 563 9.27 -12.28 -4.29
C SER A 563 9.73 -13.04 -3.04
N ARG A 564 10.72 -12.54 -2.29
CA ARG A 564 11.16 -13.13 -1.01
C ARG A 564 10.18 -12.85 0.14
N CYS A 565 9.24 -11.92 -0.02
CA CYS A 565 8.27 -11.53 1.02
C CYS A 565 7.45 -12.73 1.55
N LEU A 566 7.28 -12.81 2.87
CA LEU A 566 6.59 -13.91 3.57
C LEU A 566 5.07 -13.70 3.77
N GLU A 567 4.52 -12.55 3.36
CA GLU A 567 3.07 -12.27 3.46
C GLU A 567 2.52 -12.37 4.91
N CYS A 568 3.29 -11.83 5.87
CA CYS A 568 3.07 -11.99 7.30
C CYS A 568 1.74 -11.45 7.86
N GLY A 569 1.15 -10.43 7.22
CA GLY A 569 -0.10 -9.78 7.62
C GLY A 569 -1.35 -10.42 7.00
N CYS A 570 -2.52 -10.08 7.54
CA CYS A 570 -3.79 -10.58 7.03
C CYS A 570 -4.06 -10.14 5.59
N LEU A 571 -4.37 -11.11 4.73
CA LEU A 571 -4.74 -10.89 3.32
C LEU A 571 -6.10 -10.19 3.16
N ASP A 572 -6.91 -10.17 4.21
CA ASP A 572 -8.28 -9.66 4.19
C ASP A 572 -8.48 -8.40 5.05
N TYR A 573 -7.39 -7.73 5.42
CA TYR A 573 -7.42 -6.64 6.38
C TYR A 573 -8.44 -5.54 6.04
N TYR A 574 -8.54 -5.14 4.78
CA TYR A 574 -9.43 -4.06 4.34
C TYR A 574 -10.93 -4.43 4.36
N ARG A 575 -11.28 -5.73 4.43
CA ARG A 575 -12.66 -6.23 4.47
C ARG A 575 -13.06 -6.84 5.82
N CYS A 576 -12.11 -6.98 6.75
CA CYS A 576 -12.33 -7.61 8.05
C CYS A 576 -13.34 -6.82 8.90
N LYS A 577 -14.57 -7.33 9.02
CA LYS A 577 -15.63 -6.72 9.83
C LYS A 577 -15.28 -6.70 11.32
N LEU A 578 -14.60 -7.75 11.80
CA LEU A 578 -14.19 -7.85 13.21
C LEU A 578 -13.28 -6.68 13.62
N ILE A 579 -12.25 -6.38 12.82
CA ILE A 579 -11.32 -5.29 13.16
C ILE A 579 -11.98 -3.93 13.01
N ASN A 580 -12.86 -3.76 12.02
CA ASN A 580 -13.64 -2.53 11.84
C ASN A 580 -14.53 -2.25 13.05
N TYR A 581 -15.28 -3.24 13.52
CA TYR A 581 -16.14 -3.09 14.70
C TYR A 581 -15.32 -2.95 15.99
N ALA A 582 -14.21 -3.67 16.14
CA ALA A 582 -13.30 -3.51 17.28
C ALA A 582 -12.81 -2.06 17.42
N ASN A 583 -12.46 -1.42 16.30
CA ASN A 583 -12.07 -0.01 16.28
C ASN A 583 -13.26 0.93 16.52
N LYS A 584 -14.43 0.68 15.90
CA LYS A 584 -15.66 1.47 16.09
C LYS A 584 -16.08 1.54 17.56
N TYR A 585 -16.07 0.40 18.25
CA TYR A 585 -16.55 0.27 19.63
C TYR A 585 -15.42 0.31 20.69
N ASN A 586 -14.19 0.61 20.30
CA ASN A 586 -13.00 0.70 21.17
C ASN A 586 -12.79 -0.57 22.03
N ALA A 587 -12.85 -1.76 21.41
CA ALA A 587 -12.68 -3.04 22.10
C ALA A 587 -11.22 -3.28 22.56
N GLU A 588 -11.05 -3.91 23.73
CA GLU A 588 -9.73 -4.28 24.28
C GLU A 588 -9.46 -5.80 24.17
N PHE A 589 -8.40 -6.19 23.47
CA PHE A 589 -8.08 -7.61 23.23
C PHE A 589 -7.74 -8.40 24.50
N GLU A 590 -7.03 -7.75 25.44
CA GLU A 590 -6.44 -8.44 26.59
C GLU A 590 -7.41 -8.61 27.76
N ARG A 591 -8.58 -7.96 27.70
CA ARG A 591 -9.56 -7.95 28.79
C ARG A 591 -9.99 -9.35 29.23
N PHE A 592 -10.11 -10.26 28.26
CA PHE A 592 -10.50 -11.66 28.48
C PHE A 592 -9.43 -12.63 27.94
N ALA A 593 -8.16 -12.23 27.91
CA ALA A 593 -7.09 -13.09 27.45
C ALA A 593 -7.07 -14.41 28.24
N GLY A 594 -6.95 -15.53 27.53
CA GLY A 594 -7.00 -16.86 28.11
C GLY A 594 -6.37 -17.91 27.20
N GLN A 595 -6.74 -19.18 27.41
CA GLN A 595 -6.31 -20.28 26.54
C GLN A 595 -6.84 -20.05 25.11
N LYS A 596 -5.95 -20.20 24.14
CA LYS A 596 -6.23 -20.01 22.71
C LYS A 596 -6.46 -21.35 22.00
N SER A 597 -7.37 -21.37 21.04
CA SER A 597 -7.63 -22.50 20.17
C SER A 597 -6.44 -22.80 19.25
N PRO A 598 -6.28 -24.06 18.83
CA PRO A 598 -5.22 -24.44 17.90
C PRO A 598 -5.32 -23.66 16.58
N ALA A 599 -4.26 -22.92 16.26
CA ALA A 599 -4.10 -22.22 14.99
C ALA A 599 -3.38 -23.11 13.98
N ASN A 600 -4.02 -23.36 12.84
CA ASN A 600 -3.47 -24.09 11.71
C ASN A 600 -3.77 -23.34 10.41
N LYS A 601 -2.77 -23.28 9.53
CA LYS A 601 -2.88 -22.70 8.18
C LYS A 601 -2.93 -23.82 7.15
N ASP A 602 -4.11 -24.09 6.63
CA ASP A 602 -4.39 -25.11 5.63
C ASP A 602 -4.39 -24.47 4.23
N THR A 603 -3.49 -24.97 3.39
CA THR A 603 -3.28 -24.52 2.01
C THR A 603 -3.54 -25.64 1.00
N GLY A 604 -4.08 -26.79 1.41
CA GLY A 604 -4.27 -27.95 0.53
C GLY A 604 -5.34 -27.73 -0.56
N HIS A 605 -6.37 -26.93 -0.29
CA HIS A 605 -7.43 -26.68 -1.26
C HIS A 605 -6.96 -25.81 -2.44
N LYS A 606 -7.39 -26.14 -3.68
CA LYS A 606 -7.00 -25.46 -4.92
C LYS A 606 -7.20 -23.94 -4.89
N TYR A 607 -8.36 -23.48 -4.42
CA TYR A 607 -8.76 -22.06 -4.48
C TYR A 607 -8.83 -21.34 -3.12
N ILE A 608 -8.75 -22.07 -2.01
CA ILE A 608 -9.12 -21.52 -0.69
C ILE A 608 -7.93 -21.72 0.25
N LEU A 609 -7.62 -20.67 0.99
CA LEU A 609 -6.69 -20.71 2.11
C LEU A 609 -7.49 -20.56 3.41
N ARG A 610 -7.26 -21.47 4.35
CA ARG A 610 -7.90 -21.47 5.66
C ARG A 610 -6.86 -21.24 6.74
N ASP A 611 -7.13 -20.29 7.63
CA ASP A 611 -6.30 -19.94 8.77
C ASP A 611 -7.17 -19.94 10.02
N SER A 612 -7.15 -21.03 10.78
CA SER A 612 -8.00 -21.17 11.97
C SER A 612 -7.61 -20.19 13.08
N GLY A 613 -6.38 -19.64 13.07
CA GLY A 613 -5.95 -18.63 14.03
C GLY A 613 -6.66 -17.28 13.89
N LYS A 614 -7.40 -17.06 12.79
CA LYS A 614 -8.24 -15.87 12.58
C LYS A 614 -9.73 -16.15 12.79
N CYS A 615 -10.09 -17.40 13.07
CA CYS A 615 -11.49 -17.80 13.18
C CYS A 615 -12.06 -17.34 14.53
N ILE A 616 -13.24 -16.70 14.50
CA ILE A 616 -13.98 -16.34 15.72
C ILE A 616 -15.17 -17.29 15.99
N LEU A 617 -15.15 -18.47 15.37
CA LEU A 617 -16.19 -19.51 15.50
C LEU A 617 -17.63 -19.00 15.29
N CYS A 618 -17.83 -18.01 14.42
CA CYS A 618 -19.17 -17.47 14.13
C CYS A 618 -20.13 -18.48 13.47
N GLY A 619 -19.58 -19.58 12.95
CA GLY A 619 -20.30 -20.69 12.31
C GLY A 619 -20.95 -20.34 10.97
N LEU A 620 -20.74 -19.13 10.43
CA LEU A 620 -21.41 -18.68 9.21
C LEU A 620 -21.02 -19.54 7.99
N CYS A 621 -19.72 -19.85 7.86
CA CYS A 621 -19.21 -20.75 6.82
C CYS A 621 -19.79 -22.18 6.92
N VAL A 622 -19.98 -22.70 8.14
CA VAL A 622 -20.59 -24.02 8.37
C VAL A 622 -22.07 -24.02 7.99
N ARG A 623 -22.81 -22.98 8.39
CA ARG A 623 -24.25 -22.87 8.08
C ARG A 623 -24.51 -22.64 6.60
N VAL A 624 -23.75 -21.77 5.92
CA VAL A 624 -23.93 -21.58 4.47
C VAL A 624 -23.60 -22.86 3.71
N CYS A 625 -22.55 -23.60 4.12
CA CYS A 625 -22.17 -24.85 3.48
C CYS A 625 -23.22 -25.96 3.64
N SER A 626 -23.89 -26.04 4.78
CA SER A 626 -24.91 -27.07 5.06
C SER A 626 -26.32 -26.65 4.66
N GLN A 627 -26.75 -25.44 5.00
CA GLN A 627 -28.15 -24.99 4.84
C GLN A 627 -28.44 -24.40 3.47
N VAL A 628 -27.45 -23.74 2.85
CA VAL A 628 -27.63 -23.10 1.52
C VAL A 628 -27.11 -24.02 0.42
N MET A 629 -25.91 -24.56 0.59
CA MET A 629 -25.29 -25.41 -0.44
C MET A 629 -25.67 -26.89 -0.31
N GLY A 630 -26.18 -27.35 0.84
CA GLY A 630 -26.52 -28.77 1.05
C GLY A 630 -25.32 -29.73 1.12
N VAL A 631 -24.09 -29.21 1.26
CA VAL A 631 -22.85 -30.01 1.18
C VAL A 631 -22.35 -30.42 2.57
N GLY A 632 -22.25 -29.47 3.50
CA GLY A 632 -21.71 -29.75 4.84
C GLY A 632 -20.22 -30.14 4.88
N ALA A 633 -19.40 -29.70 3.92
CA ALA A 633 -17.97 -30.02 3.83
C ALA A 633 -17.12 -29.51 5.01
N ILE A 634 -17.65 -28.58 5.80
CA ILE A 634 -17.01 -28.03 7.00
C ILE A 634 -18.01 -27.97 8.16
N GLY A 635 -17.54 -28.28 9.35
CA GLY A 635 -18.32 -28.27 10.59
C GLY A 635 -17.55 -27.63 11.75
N LEU A 636 -18.18 -27.60 12.92
CA LEU A 636 -17.50 -27.32 14.19
C LEU A 636 -17.02 -28.64 14.78
N ALA A 637 -15.71 -28.82 14.90
CA ALA A 637 -15.07 -30.00 15.46
C ALA A 637 -14.41 -29.65 16.80
N GLY A 638 -14.41 -30.57 17.77
CA GLY A 638 -13.88 -30.34 19.12
C GLY A 638 -14.93 -29.82 20.11
N ARG A 639 -14.51 -29.49 21.34
CA ARG A 639 -15.36 -28.91 22.40
C ARG A 639 -14.58 -27.90 23.24
N GLY A 640 -15.24 -26.85 23.72
CA GLY A 640 -14.60 -25.81 24.52
C GLY A 640 -13.47 -25.14 23.74
N PHE A 641 -12.31 -24.95 24.37
CA PHE A 641 -11.13 -24.29 23.78
C PHE A 641 -10.46 -25.07 22.63
N THR A 642 -10.85 -26.32 22.38
CA THR A 642 -10.37 -27.10 21.22
C THR A 642 -11.29 -27.00 20.01
N THR A 643 -12.39 -26.23 20.11
CA THR A 643 -13.36 -26.09 19.02
C THR A 643 -12.76 -25.34 17.85
N VAL A 644 -12.80 -25.94 16.66
CA VAL A 644 -12.31 -25.34 15.42
C VAL A 644 -13.29 -25.57 14.28
N VAL A 645 -13.30 -24.67 13.30
CA VAL A 645 -13.98 -24.93 12.02
C VAL A 645 -13.09 -25.84 11.18
N SER A 646 -13.58 -27.04 10.88
CA SER A 646 -12.80 -28.07 10.19
C SER A 646 -13.69 -29.01 9.37
N PRO A 647 -13.16 -29.59 8.27
CA PRO A 647 -13.73 -30.80 7.68
C PRO A 647 -13.73 -31.99 8.63
N GLU A 648 -14.43 -33.06 8.23
CA GLU A 648 -14.42 -34.35 8.92
C GLU A 648 -13.00 -34.84 9.24
N PHE A 649 -12.83 -35.45 10.42
CA PHE A 649 -11.55 -36.01 10.90
C PHE A 649 -10.35 -35.04 10.84
N TYR A 650 -10.58 -33.72 10.88
CA TYR A 650 -9.54 -32.71 10.79
C TYR A 650 -8.70 -32.74 9.50
N LYS A 651 -9.26 -33.31 8.42
CA LYS A 651 -8.62 -33.33 7.08
C LYS A 651 -8.44 -31.92 6.52
N SER A 652 -7.59 -31.80 5.48
CA SER A 652 -7.54 -30.58 4.67
C SER A 652 -8.89 -30.36 3.98
N LEU A 653 -9.25 -29.10 3.74
CA LEU A 653 -10.42 -28.76 2.94
C LEU A 653 -10.33 -29.31 1.51
N GLY A 654 -9.11 -29.51 0.98
CA GLY A 654 -8.90 -30.12 -0.34
C GLY A 654 -9.30 -31.60 -0.40
N ASP A 655 -9.27 -32.30 0.73
CA ASP A 655 -9.54 -33.74 0.85
C ASP A 655 -10.97 -34.04 1.35
N SER A 656 -11.83 -33.02 1.41
CA SER A 656 -13.19 -33.13 1.89
C SER A 656 -14.21 -33.14 0.73
N GLN A 657 -15.50 -33.23 1.04
CA GLN A 657 -16.58 -33.13 0.06
C GLN A 657 -16.80 -31.70 -0.48
N CYS A 658 -15.80 -30.82 -0.38
CA CYS A 658 -15.89 -29.44 -0.82
C CYS A 658 -16.04 -29.35 -2.34
N ILE A 659 -17.15 -28.76 -2.80
CA ILE A 659 -17.43 -28.55 -4.23
C ILE A 659 -16.88 -27.23 -4.79
N SER A 660 -16.00 -26.53 -4.06
CA SER A 660 -15.42 -25.25 -4.51
C SER A 660 -16.44 -24.18 -4.94
N CYS A 661 -17.53 -24.01 -4.19
CA CYS A 661 -18.55 -22.98 -4.46
C CYS A 661 -18.18 -21.58 -3.96
N GLY A 662 -17.20 -21.47 -3.06
CA GLY A 662 -16.69 -20.19 -2.54
C GLY A 662 -17.59 -19.43 -1.56
N GLN A 663 -18.79 -19.91 -1.22
CA GLN A 663 -19.68 -19.16 -0.29
C GLN A 663 -19.05 -18.96 1.10
N CYS A 664 -18.21 -19.89 1.56
CA CYS A 664 -17.56 -19.79 2.86
C CYS A 664 -16.48 -18.69 2.93
N VAL A 665 -15.81 -18.38 1.81
CA VAL A 665 -14.81 -17.31 1.71
C VAL A 665 -15.49 -15.95 1.48
N SER A 666 -16.57 -15.90 0.70
CA SER A 666 -17.38 -14.69 0.48
C SER A 666 -17.95 -14.09 1.76
N LEU A 667 -18.32 -14.95 2.71
CA LEU A 667 -19.01 -14.56 3.94
C LEU A 667 -18.10 -14.48 5.17
N CYS A 668 -16.81 -14.83 5.04
CA CYS A 668 -15.92 -14.83 6.19
C CYS A 668 -15.74 -13.41 6.74
N PRO A 669 -16.09 -13.12 8.01
CA PRO A 669 -16.01 -11.76 8.54
C PRO A 669 -14.61 -11.36 9.05
N THR A 670 -13.64 -12.29 9.03
CA THR A 670 -12.32 -12.13 9.68
C THR A 670 -11.11 -12.45 8.80
N GLY A 671 -11.31 -12.94 7.57
CA GLY A 671 -10.22 -13.44 6.74
C GLY A 671 -9.63 -14.78 7.21
N ALA A 672 -10.37 -15.56 8.03
CA ALA A 672 -10.01 -16.94 8.36
C ALA A 672 -10.17 -17.90 7.17
N LEU A 673 -11.01 -17.53 6.21
CA LEU A 673 -11.18 -18.21 4.94
C LEU A 673 -11.03 -17.14 3.86
N VAL A 674 -10.01 -17.27 3.02
CA VAL A 674 -9.74 -16.34 1.93
C VAL A 674 -9.49 -17.09 0.63
N GLU A 675 -9.72 -16.39 -0.47
CA GLU A 675 -9.42 -16.88 -1.80
C GLU A 675 -7.91 -16.82 -2.06
N LYS A 676 -7.38 -17.84 -2.72
CA LYS A 676 -6.06 -17.77 -3.33
C LYS A 676 -6.20 -16.98 -4.61
N VAL A 677 -5.55 -15.81 -4.67
CA VAL A 677 -5.54 -15.00 -5.88
C VAL A 677 -4.47 -15.56 -6.84
N PRO A 678 -4.69 -15.48 -8.17
CA PRO A 678 -3.79 -16.07 -9.17
C PRO A 678 -2.53 -15.23 -9.40
N PHE A 679 -2.00 -14.62 -8.34
CA PHE A 679 -0.81 -13.78 -8.38
C PHE A 679 0.36 -14.50 -7.69
N LYS A 680 1.59 -14.10 -8.02
CA LYS A 680 2.80 -14.63 -7.38
C LYS A 680 2.79 -14.37 -5.87
N LYS A 681 2.31 -13.19 -5.47
CA LYS A 681 2.08 -12.81 -4.08
C LYS A 681 0.62 -12.43 -3.84
N ASN A 682 0.05 -13.03 -2.82
CA ASN A 682 -1.23 -12.66 -2.24
C ASN A 682 -0.99 -11.50 -1.27
N VAL A 683 -1.53 -10.33 -1.57
CA VAL A 683 -1.42 -9.15 -0.72
C VAL A 683 -2.78 -8.54 -0.43
N PRO A 684 -2.96 -7.91 0.74
CA PRO A 684 -4.18 -7.17 1.01
C PRO A 684 -4.25 -5.97 0.07
N LEU A 685 -5.34 -5.87 -0.70
CA LEU A 685 -5.59 -4.78 -1.63
C LEU A 685 -6.89 -4.08 -1.27
N ARG A 686 -6.94 -2.77 -1.54
CA ARG A 686 -8.20 -2.03 -1.57
C ARG A 686 -8.81 -2.24 -2.94
N GLU A 687 -9.98 -2.84 -2.97
CA GLU A 687 -10.65 -3.24 -4.19
C GLU A 687 -11.74 -2.23 -4.55
N ILE A 688 -11.88 -1.97 -5.84
CA ILE A 688 -13.06 -1.32 -6.42
C ILE A 688 -14.04 -2.44 -6.77
N CYS A 689 -15.29 -2.26 -6.37
CA CYS A 689 -16.37 -3.18 -6.70
C CYS A 689 -17.14 -2.64 -7.89
N THR A 690 -17.15 -3.38 -8.99
CA THR A 690 -17.91 -3.05 -10.19
C THR A 690 -18.97 -4.12 -10.40
N ALA A 691 -20.24 -3.70 -10.40
CA ALA A 691 -21.33 -4.59 -10.77
C ALA A 691 -21.31 -4.80 -12.29
N THR A 692 -21.34 -6.05 -12.72
CA THR A 692 -21.32 -6.46 -14.12
C THR A 692 -21.94 -7.84 -14.27
N HIS A 693 -21.81 -8.45 -15.45
CA HIS A 693 -22.25 -9.81 -15.73
C HIS A 693 -21.04 -10.70 -16.04
N CYS A 694 -21.10 -11.95 -15.61
CA CYS A 694 -20.09 -12.95 -15.92
C CYS A 694 -20.11 -13.28 -17.42
N THR A 695 -18.96 -13.23 -18.08
CA THR A 695 -18.78 -13.57 -19.50
C THR A 695 -18.49 -15.06 -19.75
N GLY A 696 -18.30 -15.83 -18.67
CA GLY A 696 -17.78 -17.21 -18.75
C GLY A 696 -18.67 -18.23 -19.44
N CYS A 697 -19.96 -17.98 -19.42
CA CYS A 697 -20.88 -18.73 -20.23
C CYS A 697 -21.99 -17.80 -20.62
N VAL A 698 -22.89 -18.38 -21.38
CA VAL A 698 -24.15 -17.77 -21.70
C VAL A 698 -24.77 -17.16 -20.41
N ALA A 699 -24.81 -17.76 -19.21
CA ALA A 699 -25.60 -17.29 -18.05
C ALA A 699 -25.79 -15.78 -17.78
N LYS A 700 -24.76 -14.96 -18.03
CA LYS A 700 -24.69 -13.55 -17.61
C LYS A 700 -25.06 -13.42 -16.14
N CYS A 701 -24.51 -14.27 -15.28
CA CYS A 701 -24.73 -14.12 -13.84
C CYS A 701 -24.34 -12.70 -13.43
N ALA A 702 -25.25 -11.98 -12.77
CA ALA A 702 -24.93 -10.69 -12.19
C ALA A 702 -23.88 -10.90 -11.09
N ILE A 703 -22.70 -10.31 -11.29
CA ILE A 703 -21.54 -10.42 -10.42
C ILE A 703 -21.02 -9.05 -10.02
N ASN A 704 -20.46 -9.01 -8.83
CA ASN A 704 -19.59 -7.95 -8.38
C ASN A 704 -18.15 -8.40 -8.65
N VAL A 705 -17.48 -7.73 -9.58
CA VAL A 705 -16.06 -7.91 -9.85
C VAL A 705 -15.30 -6.96 -8.93
N PHE A 706 -14.35 -7.52 -8.19
CA PHE A 706 -13.45 -6.76 -7.35
C PHE A 706 -12.11 -6.64 -8.06
N SER A 707 -11.65 -5.41 -8.25
CA SER A 707 -10.39 -5.12 -8.95
C SER A 707 -9.51 -4.15 -8.17
N ASN A 708 -8.22 -4.21 -8.44
CA ASN A 708 -7.23 -3.22 -8.00
C ASN A 708 -6.36 -2.83 -9.21
N GLY A 709 -6.44 -1.57 -9.62
CA GLY A 709 -5.94 -1.16 -10.93
C GLY A 709 -6.59 -2.02 -12.03
N ASN A 710 -5.78 -2.51 -12.96
CA ASN A 710 -6.26 -3.36 -14.06
C ASN A 710 -6.42 -4.83 -13.65
N SER A 711 -6.19 -5.18 -12.38
CA SER A 711 -6.18 -6.56 -11.88
C SER A 711 -7.49 -6.96 -11.22
N ILE A 712 -8.12 -8.04 -11.68
CA ILE A 712 -9.28 -8.63 -11.00
C ILE A 712 -8.77 -9.49 -9.86
N THR A 713 -9.12 -9.17 -8.62
CA THR A 713 -8.71 -9.96 -7.45
C THR A 713 -9.68 -11.13 -7.24
N ARG A 714 -10.97 -10.89 -7.34
CA ARG A 714 -12.03 -11.88 -7.08
C ARG A 714 -13.38 -11.44 -7.64
N CYS A 715 -14.33 -12.37 -7.62
CA CYS A 715 -15.70 -12.15 -8.05
C CYS A 715 -16.69 -12.62 -6.98
N GLU A 716 -17.82 -11.93 -6.84
CA GLU A 716 -18.92 -12.31 -5.96
C GLU A 716 -20.25 -12.24 -6.71
N PRO A 717 -21.29 -12.95 -6.28
CA PRO A 717 -22.65 -12.71 -6.76
C PRO A 717 -23.14 -11.29 -6.38
N ALA A 718 -23.86 -10.61 -7.29
CA ALA A 718 -24.33 -9.25 -7.05
C ALA A 718 -25.49 -9.15 -6.04
N ASN A 719 -26.41 -10.12 -6.04
CA ASN A 719 -27.69 -10.06 -5.33
C ASN A 719 -27.89 -11.22 -4.33
N GLY A 720 -26.84 -11.67 -3.63
CA GLY A 720 -26.95 -12.81 -2.72
C GLY A 720 -27.18 -14.18 -3.39
N ASN A 721 -27.32 -14.19 -4.72
CA ASN A 721 -27.40 -15.38 -5.55
C ASN A 721 -26.11 -16.23 -5.48
N ILE A 722 -26.09 -17.35 -6.19
CA ILE A 722 -24.93 -18.24 -6.25
C ILE A 722 -24.40 -18.23 -7.69
N ILE A 723 -23.07 -18.29 -7.81
CA ILE A 723 -22.37 -18.39 -9.09
C ILE A 723 -21.53 -19.66 -9.10
N CYS A 724 -21.28 -20.20 -10.29
CA CYS A 724 -20.46 -21.39 -10.47
C CYS A 724 -18.99 -21.13 -10.09
N THR A 725 -18.21 -22.21 -9.94
CA THR A 725 -16.76 -22.14 -9.63
C THR A 725 -15.99 -21.30 -10.65
N TYR A 726 -16.39 -21.31 -11.93
CA TYR A 726 -15.79 -20.45 -12.94
C TYR A 726 -16.04 -18.96 -12.64
N GLY A 727 -17.31 -18.57 -12.44
CA GLY A 727 -17.65 -17.18 -12.12
C GLY A 727 -17.00 -16.71 -10.82
N LYS A 728 -16.80 -17.62 -9.87
CA LYS A 728 -16.18 -17.33 -8.58
C LYS A 728 -14.66 -17.20 -8.63
N PHE A 729 -13.97 -18.17 -9.22
CA PHE A 729 -12.51 -18.33 -9.17
C PHE A 729 -11.83 -18.32 -10.54
N GLY A 730 -12.55 -18.75 -11.59
CA GLY A 730 -12.01 -18.87 -12.95
C GLY A 730 -11.87 -17.53 -13.67
N LEU A 731 -12.85 -16.64 -13.49
CA LEU A 731 -12.88 -15.35 -14.19
C LEU A 731 -11.67 -14.47 -13.85
N SER A 732 -11.31 -14.37 -12.57
CA SER A 732 -10.11 -13.63 -12.16
C SER A 732 -8.85 -14.25 -12.74
N LYS A 733 -8.73 -15.58 -12.76
CA LYS A 733 -7.57 -16.27 -13.36
C LYS A 733 -7.46 -15.98 -14.85
N LEU A 734 -8.55 -16.07 -15.61
CA LEU A 734 -8.55 -15.81 -17.05
C LEU A 734 -8.25 -14.35 -17.36
N ALA A 735 -8.99 -13.42 -16.74
CA ALA A 735 -8.81 -11.99 -16.93
C ALA A 735 -7.40 -11.52 -16.53
N ASN A 736 -6.73 -12.24 -15.61
CA ASN A 736 -5.38 -11.93 -15.19
C ASN A 736 -4.28 -12.63 -16.00
N ALA A 737 -4.58 -13.70 -16.72
CA ALA A 737 -3.61 -14.47 -17.49
C ALA A 737 -3.04 -13.70 -18.70
N ASP A 738 -3.80 -12.72 -19.21
CA ASP A 738 -3.55 -12.07 -20.51
C ASP A 738 -3.36 -10.55 -20.45
N LYS A 739 -3.05 -9.97 -19.28
CA LYS A 739 -3.16 -8.50 -19.11
C LYS A 739 -2.20 -7.66 -19.92
N LEU A 740 -1.06 -8.22 -20.27
CA LEU A 740 0.07 -7.47 -20.78
C LEU A 740 0.71 -8.32 -21.87
N LYS A 741 0.49 -7.88 -23.10
CA LYS A 741 0.90 -8.55 -24.33
C LYS A 741 2.11 -7.87 -24.91
N VAL A 742 3.08 -8.66 -25.31
CA VAL A 742 4.24 -8.16 -26.07
C VAL A 742 3.91 -8.24 -27.54
N CYS A 743 3.99 -7.13 -28.26
CA CYS A 743 3.89 -7.13 -29.72
C CYS A 743 5.17 -7.74 -30.31
N LYS A 744 5.06 -8.71 -31.21
CA LYS A 744 6.18 -9.33 -31.92
C LYS A 744 5.97 -9.30 -33.42
N SER A 745 7.03 -9.27 -34.23
CA SER A 745 6.98 -9.51 -35.67
C SER A 745 8.21 -10.31 -36.11
N GLY A 746 8.02 -11.39 -36.87
CA GLY A 746 9.12 -12.29 -37.25
C GLY A 746 9.82 -12.98 -36.07
N GLY A 747 9.15 -13.08 -34.92
CA GLY A 747 9.70 -13.60 -33.66
C GLY A 747 10.39 -12.57 -32.75
N GLU A 748 10.66 -11.36 -33.25
CA GLU A 748 11.28 -10.27 -32.48
C GLU A 748 10.24 -9.32 -31.89
N SER A 749 10.51 -8.77 -30.70
CA SER A 749 9.62 -7.82 -30.03
C SER A 749 9.70 -6.40 -30.60
N ILE A 750 8.54 -5.74 -30.72
CA ILE A 750 8.39 -4.41 -31.33
C ILE A 750 7.48 -3.50 -30.48
N SER A 751 7.54 -2.18 -30.68
CA SER A 751 6.65 -1.23 -29.99
C SER A 751 5.20 -1.32 -30.50
N LEU A 752 4.24 -0.82 -29.71
CA LEU A 752 2.83 -0.79 -30.08
C LEU A 752 2.57 0.07 -31.32
N GLU A 753 3.22 1.23 -31.42
CA GLU A 753 3.10 2.11 -32.59
C GLU A 753 3.61 1.40 -33.84
N ARG A 754 4.72 0.66 -33.70
CA ARG A 754 5.30 -0.10 -34.79
C ARG A 754 4.41 -1.27 -35.20
N ALA A 755 3.83 -1.98 -34.24
CA ALA A 755 2.86 -3.05 -34.47
C ALA A 755 1.65 -2.53 -35.23
N ALA A 756 1.05 -1.43 -34.78
CA ALA A 756 -0.08 -0.78 -35.43
C ALA A 756 0.25 -0.31 -36.86
N GLU A 757 1.45 0.22 -37.09
CA GLU A 757 1.91 0.60 -38.43
C GLU A 757 2.07 -0.60 -39.37
N VAL A 758 2.63 -1.71 -38.88
CA VAL A 758 2.79 -2.94 -39.66
C VAL A 758 1.42 -3.52 -40.02
N ILE A 759 0.49 -3.58 -39.05
CA ILE A 759 -0.88 -4.07 -39.25
C ILE A 759 -1.62 -3.20 -40.25
N SER A 760 -1.60 -1.87 -40.08
CA SER A 760 -2.23 -0.92 -41.01
C SER A 760 -1.69 -1.05 -42.44
N LYS A 761 -0.35 -1.10 -42.60
CA LYS A 761 0.28 -1.30 -43.92
C LYS A 761 -0.13 -2.63 -44.56
N LYS A 762 -0.20 -3.71 -43.79
CA LYS A 762 -0.60 -5.03 -44.30
C LYS A 762 -2.07 -5.07 -44.68
N ALA A 763 -2.96 -4.55 -43.82
CA ALA A 763 -4.39 -4.46 -44.10
C ALA A 763 -4.67 -3.70 -45.40
N ALA A 764 -3.89 -2.64 -45.70
CA ALA A 764 -4.03 -1.88 -46.95
C ALA A 764 -3.73 -2.66 -48.24
N HIS A 765 -3.16 -3.87 -48.18
CA HIS A 765 -2.92 -4.71 -49.36
C HIS A 765 -4.12 -5.59 -49.74
N PHE A 766 -5.16 -5.63 -48.91
CA PHE A 766 -6.32 -6.48 -49.10
C PHE A 766 -7.58 -5.64 -49.27
N PHE A 767 -8.54 -6.14 -50.04
CA PHE A 767 -9.86 -5.52 -50.10
C PHE A 767 -10.61 -5.74 -48.78
N PRO A 768 -11.51 -4.83 -48.35
CA PRO A 768 -12.31 -5.00 -47.14
C PRO A 768 -13.04 -6.36 -47.04
N SER A 769 -13.49 -6.90 -48.18
CA SER A 769 -14.14 -8.21 -48.29
C SER A 769 -13.20 -9.40 -48.09
N GLU A 770 -11.89 -9.19 -48.13
CA GLU A 770 -10.86 -10.19 -47.93
C GLU A 770 -10.27 -10.14 -46.51
N ILE A 771 -10.74 -9.23 -45.67
CA ILE A 771 -10.31 -9.06 -44.29
C ILE A 771 -11.41 -9.56 -43.34
N ALA A 772 -11.03 -10.17 -42.23
CA ALA A 772 -11.93 -10.43 -41.10
C ALA A 772 -11.29 -9.98 -39.79
N VAL A 773 -12.09 -9.38 -38.90
CA VAL A 773 -11.72 -9.16 -37.50
C VAL A 773 -12.41 -10.24 -36.68
N THR A 774 -11.64 -11.09 -35.98
CA THR A 774 -12.24 -12.13 -35.13
C THR A 774 -12.30 -11.69 -33.68
N VAL A 775 -13.37 -12.06 -33.01
CA VAL A 775 -13.62 -11.87 -31.57
C VAL A 775 -13.95 -13.21 -30.93
N CYS A 776 -13.91 -13.28 -29.61
CA CYS A 776 -14.28 -14.49 -28.87
C CYS A 776 -15.09 -14.15 -27.61
N GLU A 777 -15.84 -15.14 -27.11
CA GLU A 777 -16.74 -14.97 -25.96
C GLU A 777 -16.03 -14.59 -24.65
N SER A 778 -14.70 -14.72 -24.58
CA SER A 778 -13.88 -14.33 -23.44
C SER A 778 -13.49 -12.85 -23.39
N MET A 779 -13.77 -12.08 -24.45
CA MET A 779 -13.55 -10.63 -24.47
C MET A 779 -14.57 -9.90 -23.59
N THR A 780 -14.15 -8.78 -23.00
CA THR A 780 -15.02 -7.84 -22.27
C THR A 780 -15.92 -7.07 -23.23
N ASP A 781 -17.03 -6.50 -22.72
CA ASP A 781 -17.95 -5.69 -23.53
C ASP A 781 -17.24 -4.51 -24.24
N ASN A 782 -16.30 -3.87 -23.55
CA ASN A 782 -15.55 -2.74 -24.10
C ASN A 782 -14.57 -3.17 -25.21
N GLU A 783 -13.88 -4.30 -25.03
CA GLU A 783 -13.03 -4.88 -26.07
C GLU A 783 -13.85 -5.30 -27.30
N LEU A 784 -15.04 -5.87 -27.09
CA LEU A 784 -15.98 -6.22 -28.18
C LEU A 784 -16.46 -4.96 -28.93
N GLU A 785 -16.78 -3.88 -28.22
CA GLU A 785 -17.18 -2.61 -28.81
C GLU A 785 -16.06 -1.97 -29.63
N LYS A 786 -14.83 -1.93 -29.10
CA LYS A 786 -13.64 -1.44 -29.82
C LYS A 786 -13.29 -2.31 -31.03
N ALA A 787 -13.41 -3.64 -30.92
CA ALA A 787 -13.21 -4.55 -32.04
C ALA A 787 -14.26 -4.34 -33.14
N ALA A 788 -15.51 -4.07 -32.77
CA ALA A 788 -16.57 -3.73 -33.72
C ALA A 788 -16.33 -2.38 -34.39
N GLU A 789 -15.79 -1.39 -33.68
CA GLU A 789 -15.36 -0.11 -34.25
C GLU A 789 -14.24 -0.30 -35.28
N LEU A 790 -13.21 -1.07 -34.94
CA LEU A 790 -12.12 -1.44 -35.85
C LEU A 790 -12.65 -2.10 -37.12
N SER A 791 -13.54 -3.09 -36.97
CA SER A 791 -14.15 -3.80 -38.10
C SER A 791 -14.96 -2.87 -39.01
N LYS A 792 -15.76 -1.96 -38.43
CA LYS A 792 -16.50 -0.94 -39.17
C LYS A 792 -15.58 0.02 -39.92
N LYS A 793 -14.47 0.43 -39.29
CA LYS A 793 -13.49 1.33 -39.90
C LYS A 793 -12.77 0.70 -41.09
N LEU A 794 -12.51 -0.61 -41.02
CA LEU A 794 -11.94 -1.39 -42.12
C LEU A 794 -12.96 -1.79 -43.20
N GLY A 795 -14.26 -1.69 -42.91
CA GLY A 795 -15.32 -2.16 -43.81
C GLY A 795 -15.35 -3.68 -43.97
N CYS A 796 -14.87 -4.43 -42.98
CA CYS A 796 -14.69 -5.88 -43.04
C CYS A 796 -15.71 -6.65 -42.17
N ALA A 797 -15.67 -7.99 -42.20
CA ALA A 797 -16.54 -8.81 -41.36
C ALA A 797 -16.04 -8.87 -39.91
N LEU A 798 -16.96 -8.84 -38.95
CA LEU A 798 -16.70 -9.17 -37.53
C LEU A 798 -17.14 -10.61 -37.27
N VAL A 799 -16.26 -11.47 -36.77
CA VAL A 799 -16.50 -12.93 -36.69
C VAL A 799 -16.32 -13.45 -35.27
N ASP A 800 -17.31 -14.15 -34.72
CA ASP A 800 -17.23 -14.79 -33.40
C ASP A 800 -16.67 -16.23 -33.51
N MET A 801 -15.55 -16.47 -32.83
CA MET A 801 -14.80 -17.74 -32.84
C MET A 801 -15.15 -18.69 -31.67
N GLY A 802 -16.09 -18.34 -30.80
CA GLY A 802 -16.54 -19.22 -29.70
C GLY A 802 -15.58 -19.28 -28.49
N ASN A 803 -15.84 -20.23 -27.58
CA ASN A 803 -15.30 -20.23 -26.19
C ASN A 803 -14.17 -21.26 -25.94
N ILE A 804 -13.31 -20.96 -24.95
CA ILE A 804 -12.23 -21.82 -24.43
C ILE A 804 -12.84 -22.90 -23.51
N ASP A 805 -12.32 -24.14 -23.60
CA ASP A 805 -12.77 -25.33 -22.87
C ASP A 805 -13.18 -25.07 -21.40
N ARG A 806 -14.44 -25.38 -21.06
CA ARG A 806 -15.01 -25.22 -19.71
C ARG A 806 -14.62 -26.40 -18.83
N ASP A 807 -13.73 -26.15 -17.87
CA ASP A 807 -13.28 -27.11 -16.85
C ASP A 807 -14.36 -27.30 -15.73
N ILE A 808 -15.62 -27.60 -16.09
CA ILE A 808 -16.70 -27.98 -15.17
C ILE A 808 -17.13 -29.39 -15.52
N SER A 809 -16.99 -30.33 -14.58
CA SER A 809 -17.41 -31.71 -14.81
C SER A 809 -18.93 -31.79 -15.02
N ALA A 810 -19.39 -32.71 -15.88
CA ALA A 810 -20.82 -32.93 -16.10
C ALA A 810 -21.57 -33.29 -14.79
N ASP A 811 -20.87 -33.97 -13.87
CA ASP A 811 -21.35 -34.32 -12.54
C ASP A 811 -21.59 -33.08 -11.66
N ASP A 812 -20.71 -32.09 -11.72
CA ASP A 812 -20.86 -30.84 -10.97
C ASP A 812 -21.99 -29.98 -11.55
N CYS A 813 -22.14 -29.92 -12.88
CA CYS A 813 -23.30 -29.26 -13.52
C CYS A 813 -24.63 -29.89 -13.08
N ALA A 814 -24.75 -31.22 -13.14
CA ALA A 814 -25.96 -31.93 -12.73
C ALA A 814 -26.26 -31.73 -11.23
N ARG A 815 -25.23 -31.63 -10.38
CA ARG A 815 -25.38 -31.30 -8.96
C ARG A 815 -25.85 -29.87 -8.76
N PHE A 816 -25.29 -28.90 -9.48
CA PHE A 816 -25.70 -27.50 -9.38
C PHE A 816 -27.15 -27.30 -9.86
N GLU A 817 -27.56 -27.93 -10.95
CA GLU A 817 -28.95 -27.92 -11.42
C GLU A 817 -29.91 -28.55 -10.41
N LYS A 818 -29.50 -29.64 -9.76
CA LYS A 818 -30.29 -30.31 -8.71
C LYS A 818 -30.44 -29.47 -7.43
N ILE A 819 -29.42 -28.69 -7.06
CA ILE A 819 -29.44 -27.86 -5.84
C ILE A 819 -30.21 -26.55 -6.08
N PHE A 820 -30.10 -25.97 -7.29
CA PHE A 820 -30.53 -24.58 -7.54
C PHE A 820 -31.73 -24.44 -8.48
N GLY A 821 -32.18 -25.49 -9.16
CA GLY A 821 -33.32 -25.40 -10.07
C GLY A 821 -33.16 -24.27 -11.10
N THR A 822 -34.22 -23.50 -11.35
CA THR A 822 -34.23 -22.36 -12.30
C THR A 822 -33.46 -21.13 -11.83
N ASP A 823 -32.99 -21.08 -10.58
CA ASP A 823 -32.14 -20.00 -10.06
C ASP A 823 -30.66 -20.18 -10.45
N PHE A 824 -30.34 -21.26 -11.17
CA PHE A 824 -29.09 -21.49 -11.88
C PHE A 824 -29.20 -20.95 -13.31
N TYR A 825 -28.63 -19.78 -13.54
CA TYR A 825 -28.67 -19.14 -14.85
C TYR A 825 -27.60 -19.74 -15.79
N ILE A 826 -28.01 -20.00 -17.04
CA ILE A 826 -27.26 -20.35 -18.27
C ILE A 826 -27.93 -19.44 -19.36
N GLY A 827 -27.23 -18.69 -20.23
CA GLY A 827 -27.70 -17.33 -20.68
C GLY A 827 -27.39 -16.80 -22.11
N ALA A 828 -26.65 -15.69 -22.30
CA ALA A 828 -26.06 -15.11 -23.51
C ALA A 828 -24.60 -14.55 -23.39
N ASN A 829 -23.73 -14.67 -24.39
CA ASN A 829 -22.67 -13.65 -24.67
C ASN A 829 -22.48 -13.50 -26.19
N ARG A 830 -22.73 -14.59 -26.90
CA ARG A 830 -23.19 -14.64 -28.29
C ARG A 830 -24.19 -13.53 -28.67
N GLU A 831 -25.12 -13.14 -27.79
CA GLU A 831 -26.07 -12.06 -28.09
C GLU A 831 -25.43 -10.67 -28.17
N LYS A 832 -24.39 -10.35 -27.37
CA LYS A 832 -23.72 -9.04 -27.43
C LYS A 832 -22.87 -8.95 -28.69
N ALA A 833 -22.08 -9.98 -28.98
CA ALA A 833 -21.34 -10.09 -30.25
C ALA A 833 -22.29 -9.98 -31.45
N ALA A 834 -23.39 -10.74 -31.46
CA ALA A 834 -24.42 -10.65 -32.49
C ALA A 834 -25.07 -9.25 -32.56
N SER A 835 -25.34 -8.59 -31.43
CA SER A 835 -25.89 -7.23 -31.40
C SER A 835 -24.95 -6.18 -31.99
N LEU A 836 -23.63 -6.44 -31.96
CA LEU A 836 -22.60 -5.60 -32.57
C LEU A 836 -22.35 -5.95 -34.04
N GLY A 837 -23.09 -6.91 -34.59
CA GLY A 837 -23.00 -7.37 -35.98
C GLY A 837 -21.97 -8.49 -36.21
N ALA A 838 -21.47 -9.14 -35.15
CA ALA A 838 -20.61 -10.31 -35.30
C ALA A 838 -21.41 -11.50 -35.86
N VAL A 839 -20.88 -12.15 -36.87
CA VAL A 839 -21.43 -13.40 -37.42
C VAL A 839 -20.67 -14.60 -36.86
N ASP A 840 -21.38 -15.71 -36.69
CA ASP A 840 -20.78 -16.97 -36.25
C ASP A 840 -19.72 -17.42 -37.26
N SER A 841 -18.56 -17.89 -36.79
CA SER A 841 -17.49 -18.42 -37.66
C SER A 841 -17.99 -19.49 -38.66
N THR A 842 -19.01 -20.27 -38.31
CA THR A 842 -19.63 -21.26 -39.22
C THR A 842 -20.40 -20.66 -40.39
N ALA A 843 -20.75 -19.36 -40.33
CA ALA A 843 -21.48 -18.64 -41.37
C ALA A 843 -20.56 -17.85 -42.33
N ILE A 844 -19.24 -17.87 -42.10
CA ILE A 844 -18.23 -17.20 -42.92
C ILE A 844 -17.61 -18.20 -43.90
N ASP A 845 -17.53 -17.81 -45.17
CA ASP A 845 -16.73 -18.51 -46.17
C ASP A 845 -15.27 -18.06 -46.06
N PHE A 846 -14.50 -18.74 -45.22
CA PHE A 846 -13.08 -18.40 -44.96
C PHE A 846 -12.19 -18.53 -46.19
N SER A 847 -12.60 -19.24 -47.25
CA SER A 847 -11.85 -19.31 -48.51
C SER A 847 -11.70 -17.95 -49.22
N LYS A 848 -12.55 -16.98 -48.87
CA LYS A 848 -12.52 -15.60 -49.39
C LYS A 848 -11.75 -14.63 -48.49
N ILE A 849 -11.40 -15.04 -47.28
CA ILE A 849 -10.67 -14.21 -46.32
C ILE A 849 -9.17 -14.44 -46.52
N LYS A 850 -8.44 -13.43 -46.99
CA LYS A 850 -6.99 -13.50 -47.21
C LYS A 850 -6.19 -12.89 -46.07
N ALA A 851 -6.83 -12.16 -45.16
CA ALA A 851 -6.21 -11.59 -43.97
C ALA A 851 -7.18 -11.64 -42.77
N VAL A 852 -6.73 -12.16 -41.64
CA VAL A 852 -7.50 -12.13 -40.40
C VAL A 852 -6.79 -11.26 -39.39
N ILE A 853 -7.45 -10.29 -38.75
CA ILE A 853 -6.98 -9.62 -37.52
C ILE A 853 -7.62 -10.36 -36.36
N SER A 854 -6.91 -11.34 -35.79
CA SER A 854 -7.50 -12.16 -34.73
C SER A 854 -7.39 -11.47 -33.38
N LEU A 855 -8.50 -11.24 -32.67
CA LEU A 855 -8.49 -10.78 -31.28
C LEU A 855 -8.87 -11.94 -30.34
N GLY A 856 -8.36 -13.15 -30.61
CA GLY A 856 -8.52 -14.37 -29.78
C GLY A 856 -9.45 -15.44 -30.39
N GLY A 857 -9.47 -16.64 -29.77
CA GLY A 857 -10.37 -17.75 -30.13
C GLY A 857 -9.67 -19.11 -30.33
N LYS A 858 -10.41 -20.15 -30.73
CA LYS A 858 -9.88 -21.48 -31.10
C LYS A 858 -10.57 -21.98 -32.38
N THR A 859 -9.81 -22.44 -33.37
CA THR A 859 -10.34 -23.26 -34.48
C THR A 859 -10.21 -24.75 -34.18
N PRO A 860 -10.87 -25.62 -34.96
CA PRO A 860 -10.60 -27.06 -34.95
C PRO A 860 -9.10 -27.42 -35.13
N GLU A 861 -8.32 -26.56 -35.78
CA GLU A 861 -6.91 -26.76 -36.10
C GLU A 861 -5.91 -26.15 -35.09
N GLY A 862 -6.35 -25.31 -34.14
CA GLY A 862 -5.44 -24.70 -33.14
C GLY A 862 -6.05 -23.57 -32.31
N ASN A 863 -5.28 -23.10 -31.30
CA ASN A 863 -5.62 -21.88 -30.54
C ASN A 863 -5.13 -20.65 -31.31
N PHE A 864 -5.96 -19.61 -31.42
CA PHE A 864 -5.51 -18.29 -31.85
C PHE A 864 -5.04 -17.50 -30.65
N ASP A 865 -3.73 -17.24 -30.59
CA ASP A 865 -3.19 -16.23 -29.70
C ASP A 865 -3.42 -14.84 -30.32
N PHE A 866 -3.83 -13.89 -29.47
CA PHE A 866 -4.44 -12.62 -29.85
C PHE A 866 -3.52 -11.66 -30.64
N ALA A 867 -4.17 -10.82 -31.44
CA ALA A 867 -3.68 -9.86 -32.44
C ALA A 867 -2.62 -10.43 -33.39
N ALA A 868 -3.06 -11.29 -34.30
CA ALA A 868 -2.26 -11.70 -35.46
C ALA A 868 -2.93 -11.41 -36.79
N VAL A 869 -2.14 -10.88 -37.75
CA VAL A 869 -2.50 -10.81 -39.17
C VAL A 869 -2.03 -12.09 -39.84
N GLN A 870 -2.95 -12.99 -40.17
CA GLN A 870 -2.66 -14.29 -40.79
C GLN A 870 -3.19 -14.34 -42.23
N SER A 871 -2.49 -15.03 -43.13
CA SER A 871 -2.95 -15.28 -44.50
C SER A 871 -3.64 -16.64 -44.59
N ALA A 872 -4.89 -16.70 -45.02
CA ALA A 872 -5.53 -17.99 -45.31
C ALA A 872 -4.94 -18.60 -46.59
N ASN A 873 -4.77 -19.91 -46.60
CA ASN A 873 -4.42 -20.66 -47.79
C ASN A 873 -5.67 -20.89 -48.69
N GLU A 874 -5.47 -21.44 -49.89
CA GLU A 874 -6.55 -21.70 -50.86
C GLU A 874 -7.63 -22.68 -50.36
N THR A 875 -7.35 -23.44 -49.29
CA THR A 875 -8.28 -24.39 -48.66
C THR A 875 -9.09 -23.78 -47.50
N GLY A 876 -8.83 -22.52 -47.13
CA GLY A 876 -9.49 -21.86 -46.00
C GLY A 876 -8.87 -22.15 -44.64
N ASP A 877 -7.75 -22.89 -44.58
CA ASP A 877 -6.98 -23.09 -43.36
C ASP A 877 -6.15 -21.83 -43.09
N VAL A 878 -6.28 -21.29 -41.88
CA VAL A 878 -5.51 -20.11 -41.46
C VAL A 878 -4.20 -20.60 -40.85
N SER A 879 -3.10 -20.48 -41.59
CA SER A 879 -1.76 -20.87 -41.13
C SER A 879 -0.85 -19.64 -41.04
N LEU A 880 0.10 -19.65 -40.09
CA LEU A 880 1.06 -18.58 -39.87
C LEU A 880 2.24 -18.68 -40.84
N PRO A 881 2.46 -17.76 -41.79
CA PRO A 881 3.78 -17.58 -42.36
C PRO A 881 4.61 -16.76 -41.36
N LEU A 882 5.73 -17.32 -40.88
CA LEU A 882 6.62 -16.70 -39.88
C LEU A 882 7.08 -15.26 -40.27
N ALA A 883 7.09 -14.93 -41.56
CA ALA A 883 7.48 -13.62 -42.08
C ALA A 883 6.35 -12.57 -42.10
N LEU A 884 5.09 -12.98 -41.86
CA LEU A 884 3.90 -12.16 -42.14
C LEU A 884 3.00 -11.90 -40.92
N SER A 885 3.29 -12.45 -39.74
CA SER A 885 2.52 -12.16 -38.52
C SER A 885 3.09 -10.98 -37.72
N VAL A 886 2.19 -10.24 -37.07
CA VAL A 886 2.47 -9.57 -35.80
C VAL A 886 1.77 -10.43 -34.75
N GLU A 887 2.37 -10.73 -33.60
CA GLU A 887 1.72 -11.54 -32.56
C GLU A 887 1.73 -10.79 -31.24
N CYS A 888 0.60 -10.79 -30.53
CA CYS A 888 0.48 -10.22 -29.19
C CYS A 888 0.19 -11.35 -28.18
N GLY A 889 1.25 -12.04 -27.74
CA GLY A 889 1.14 -13.13 -26.76
C GLY A 889 1.16 -12.64 -25.30
N GLY A 890 0.43 -13.32 -24.41
CA GLY A 890 0.43 -13.04 -22.96
C GLY A 890 1.71 -13.55 -22.28
N THR A 891 2.36 -12.71 -21.47
CA THR A 891 3.72 -13.00 -20.94
C THR A 891 3.85 -13.06 -19.42
N LEU A 892 2.77 -13.12 -18.66
CA LEU A 892 2.85 -13.23 -17.19
C LEU A 892 2.33 -14.58 -16.69
N GLY A 893 3.03 -15.65 -17.04
CA GLY A 893 2.69 -16.97 -16.48
C GLY A 893 3.65 -18.11 -16.75
N LYS A 894 4.39 -18.13 -17.86
CA LYS A 894 5.25 -19.28 -18.21
C LYS A 894 6.67 -18.98 -18.69
N THR A 895 7.04 -17.73 -18.99
CA THR A 895 8.38 -17.38 -19.46
C THR A 895 8.86 -16.08 -18.84
N GLU A 896 10.12 -16.07 -18.39
CA GLU A 896 10.85 -14.90 -17.91
C GLU A 896 11.05 -13.92 -19.07
N ILE A 897 10.13 -12.97 -19.27
CA ILE A 897 10.30 -11.89 -20.24
C ILE A 897 10.49 -10.57 -19.48
N SER A 898 11.67 -9.97 -19.66
CA SER A 898 12.06 -8.69 -19.07
C SER A 898 11.28 -7.55 -19.74
N PRO A 899 10.42 -6.80 -19.02
CA PRO A 899 9.62 -5.71 -19.60
C PRO A 899 10.46 -4.56 -20.13
N ALA A 900 11.70 -4.42 -19.65
CA ALA A 900 12.65 -3.41 -20.12
C ALA A 900 13.14 -3.66 -21.55
N LEU A 901 13.06 -4.90 -22.03
CA LEU A 901 13.40 -5.27 -23.41
C LEU A 901 12.15 -5.31 -24.30
N ASN A 902 10.97 -5.59 -23.71
CA ASN A 902 9.73 -5.87 -24.44
C ASN A 902 8.54 -5.15 -23.79
N PRO A 903 8.13 -3.97 -24.30
CA PRO A 903 6.98 -3.25 -23.75
C PRO A 903 5.71 -4.08 -23.91
N THR A 904 4.86 -4.03 -22.89
CA THR A 904 3.63 -4.81 -22.80
C THR A 904 2.38 -3.92 -22.80
N TYR A 905 1.32 -4.36 -23.47
CA TYR A 905 0.11 -3.58 -23.68
C TYR A 905 -1.16 -4.39 -23.40
N SER A 906 -2.23 -3.72 -22.99
CA SER A 906 -3.57 -4.31 -22.90
C SER A 906 -4.21 -4.50 -24.28
N ASN A 907 -5.26 -5.32 -24.37
CA ASN A 907 -6.03 -5.51 -25.61
C ASN A 907 -6.62 -4.21 -26.14
N GLU A 908 -7.10 -3.36 -25.23
CA GLU A 908 -7.72 -2.09 -25.58
C GLU A 908 -6.71 -1.14 -26.22
N GLU A 909 -5.53 -0.99 -25.61
CA GLU A 909 -4.43 -0.18 -26.16
C GLU A 909 -4.01 -0.70 -27.55
N ILE A 910 -3.99 -2.02 -27.73
CA ILE A 910 -3.68 -2.65 -29.03
C ILE A 910 -4.74 -2.29 -30.08
N ILE A 911 -6.02 -2.50 -29.77
CA ILE A 911 -7.12 -2.24 -30.71
C ILE A 911 -7.18 -0.75 -31.05
N GLU A 912 -7.03 0.15 -30.07
CA GLU A 912 -7.03 1.59 -30.28
C GLU A 912 -5.86 2.05 -31.15
N ALA A 913 -4.65 1.57 -30.89
CA ALA A 913 -3.47 1.95 -31.69
C ALA A 913 -3.61 1.50 -33.15
N ILE A 914 -4.11 0.27 -33.38
CA ILE A 914 -4.41 -0.24 -34.73
C ILE A 914 -5.47 0.63 -35.39
N THR A 915 -6.58 0.88 -34.69
CA THR A 915 -7.71 1.69 -35.19
C THR A 915 -7.25 3.10 -35.55
N ALA A 916 -6.42 3.74 -34.75
CA ALA A 916 -5.89 5.07 -35.00
C ALA A 916 -4.98 5.16 -36.25
N LYS A 917 -4.30 4.06 -36.60
CA LYS A 917 -3.37 3.99 -37.75
C LYS A 917 -4.04 3.55 -39.06
N ILE A 918 -5.24 2.99 -39.02
CA ILE A 918 -6.02 2.67 -40.22
C ILE A 918 -6.63 3.95 -40.78
N LYS A 919 -6.43 4.20 -42.08
CA LYS A 919 -6.90 5.38 -42.81
C LYS A 919 -8.02 5.04 -43.77
#